data_AF-A0A1C4J9I8-F1
#
_entry.id   AF-A0A1C4J9I8-F1
#
_cell.length_a   1.000
_cell.length_b   1.000
_cell.length_c   1.000
_cell.angle_alpha   90.00
_cell.angle_beta   90.00
_cell.angle_gamma   90.00
#
_symmetry.space_group_name_H-M   'P 1'
#
loop_
_entity.id
_entity.type
_entity.pdbx_description
1 polymer ?
#
loop_
_entity_poly.entity_id
_entity_poly.type
_entity_poly.pdbx_seq_one_letter_code
_entity_poly.pdbx_strand_id
1 'polypeptide(L)'
;MALARWRMAGLYGAVLVLGSPWAQHGLQARHGPHALYEWARGGLSTCTWFVSASQTAGLGTRWMWSADASLVLMLAAGALLVPRALRRAPAGPLRWAVAIGIWVPVSLAGQLAFWLFLGRDARLFGPRDFLLVTLLDDGAVFGVLAGLVTGLLWIGADRPARPAVTARARHLERSRAMTLPPDSSPTALGREPGDVTRYLCAAAYTDPAFARTVANGLLADAFGAVAPSPGVDLGPVVRHCLAARRLHRRRDVRLSAALLAILLIAPLWPVLTAGILGVLGAAARPPAGALADRGRDRSKEPAAWLKAGVAYGVALIAGGWLAVGLSSHGPGVVRWLLGTYLGGFPALLVLCVGLPAVGGLVARHLLDVEERLRGLRRSVFVPSAAPLPDPVPAWLADRLRVIDEAQSGNVTVYSGWEPALGFAARQSGWSLALPVVPAGPPPGVTGPPGEVTAFDAWDLLESLRGHLRELSRRGGAPGAGDGALLAGLAVEDRVFVHGATIAGDDRFLPDTDLAPSLLLDREEMRRVVLEPKGTARHSLVAHLPLWGGDVVPAVLLRVAVSERTVHVECAVHTLAPVRGGYHRVDSVPDRMTGQRRAELLLSAVGRAGRVLRAAPYASVENLRFGSRRWRREMRELRAISEDPDFDYGARLSVRERAMNPTYLNYFQVLDAQRVTAAVTRHTLTVIREFLDAHGVDTADFQRQQQTILNHGVLQQGGLSVVGNQAVGQEASATLFAQSPAPPTPTA
;
A
#
# COMPACT_ATOMS: atom_id res chain seq x y z
N MET A 1 -18.92 -21.00 19.64
CA MET A 1 -19.91 -21.90 19.01
C MET A 1 -21.27 -21.90 19.72
N ALA A 2 -21.33 -21.92 21.05
CA ALA A 2 -22.59 -21.92 21.80
C ALA A 2 -23.52 -20.73 21.47
N LEU A 3 -22.99 -19.50 21.43
CA LEU A 3 -23.78 -18.29 21.16
C LEU A 3 -24.47 -18.29 19.78
N ALA A 4 -23.82 -18.83 18.74
CA ALA A 4 -24.39 -18.93 17.40
C ALA A 4 -25.54 -19.95 17.32
N ARG A 5 -25.44 -21.06 18.09
CA ARG A 5 -26.50 -22.06 18.20
C ARG A 5 -27.73 -21.49 18.93
N TRP A 6 -27.51 -20.74 20.01
CA TRP A 6 -28.60 -20.06 20.74
C TRP A 6 -29.32 -19.01 19.91
N ARG A 7 -28.59 -18.20 19.12
CA ARG A 7 -29.20 -17.21 18.22
C ARG A 7 -30.01 -17.84 17.09
N MET A 8 -29.55 -18.96 16.54
CA MET A 8 -30.30 -19.72 15.53
C MET A 8 -31.55 -20.37 16.15
N ALA A 9 -31.44 -20.93 17.36
CA ALA A 9 -32.59 -21.47 18.08
C ALA A 9 -33.65 -20.40 18.36
N GLY A 10 -33.23 -19.17 18.72
CA GLY A 10 -34.14 -18.03 18.89
C GLY A 10 -34.85 -17.62 17.60
N LEU A 11 -34.14 -17.59 16.46
CA LEU A 11 -34.74 -17.31 15.16
C LEU A 11 -35.81 -18.36 14.78
N TYR A 12 -35.49 -19.64 14.93
CA TYR A 12 -36.44 -20.71 14.63
C TYR A 12 -37.64 -20.74 15.58
N GLY A 13 -37.42 -20.45 16.86
CA GLY A 13 -38.50 -20.26 17.83
C GLY A 13 -39.42 -19.11 17.42
N ALA A 14 -38.87 -17.98 16.98
CA ALA A 14 -39.67 -16.86 16.49
C ALA A 14 -40.48 -17.19 15.24
N VAL A 15 -39.90 -17.93 14.28
CA VAL A 15 -40.62 -18.39 13.07
C VAL A 15 -41.76 -19.35 13.43
N LEU A 16 -41.56 -20.28 14.36
CA LEU A 16 -42.60 -21.22 14.82
C LEU A 16 -43.74 -20.50 15.55
N VAL A 17 -43.43 -19.51 16.38
CA VAL A 17 -44.44 -18.70 17.09
C VAL A 17 -45.22 -17.83 16.10
N LEU A 18 -44.54 -17.14 15.18
CA LEU A 18 -45.17 -16.31 14.15
C LEU A 18 -46.02 -17.14 13.18
N GLY A 19 -45.59 -18.36 12.87
CA GLY A 19 -46.31 -19.31 12.03
C GLY A 19 -47.51 -19.98 12.68
N SER A 20 -47.66 -19.85 14.00
CA SER A 20 -48.69 -20.57 14.74
C SER A 20 -50.11 -20.11 14.39
N PRO A 21 -51.12 -21.01 14.48
CA PRO A 21 -52.50 -20.67 14.17
C PRO A 21 -52.99 -19.43 14.93
N TRP A 22 -52.56 -19.27 16.19
CA TRP A 22 -52.98 -18.15 17.04
C TRP A 22 -52.35 -16.81 16.63
N ALA A 23 -51.07 -16.80 16.25
CA ALA A 23 -50.40 -15.60 15.75
C ALA A 23 -50.93 -15.20 14.37
N GLN A 24 -51.11 -16.19 13.50
CA GLN A 24 -51.63 -16.00 12.14
C GLN A 24 -53.09 -15.54 12.16
N HIS A 25 -53.91 -16.04 13.08
CA HIS A 25 -55.30 -15.59 13.22
C HIS A 25 -55.37 -14.09 13.55
N GLY A 26 -54.51 -13.58 14.44
CA GLY A 26 -54.43 -12.14 14.75
C GLY A 26 -53.87 -11.29 13.61
N LEU A 27 -52.93 -11.83 12.83
CA LEU A 27 -52.36 -11.20 11.62
C LEU A 27 -53.35 -11.16 10.46
N GLN A 28 -54.22 -12.17 10.33
CA GLN A 28 -55.23 -12.28 9.27
C GLN A 28 -56.54 -11.55 9.62
N ALA A 29 -56.87 -11.41 10.91
CA ALA A 29 -58.06 -10.68 11.35
C ALA A 29 -57.96 -9.15 11.14
N ARG A 30 -56.74 -8.61 11.04
CA ARG A 30 -56.49 -7.17 10.82
C ARG A 30 -56.31 -6.89 9.34
N HIS A 31 -57.19 -6.09 8.75
CA HIS A 31 -57.05 -5.58 7.39
C HIS A 31 -56.64 -4.11 7.47
N GLY A 32 -55.58 -3.72 6.75
CA GLY A 32 -55.03 -2.37 6.79
C GLY A 32 -54.93 -1.77 5.40
N PRO A 33 -55.20 -0.46 5.21
CA PRO A 33 -55.13 0.18 3.89
C PRO A 33 -53.69 0.35 3.36
N HIS A 34 -52.67 0.01 4.15
CA HIS A 34 -51.27 0.23 3.81
C HIS A 34 -50.69 -0.95 3.03
N ALA A 35 -50.29 -0.70 1.77
CA ALA A 35 -49.66 -1.70 0.90
C ALA A 35 -48.44 -2.42 1.51
N LEU A 36 -47.68 -1.75 2.39
CA LEU A 36 -46.55 -2.38 3.10
C LEU A 36 -46.99 -3.43 4.11
N TYR A 37 -48.13 -3.21 4.77
CA TYR A 37 -48.70 -4.15 5.72
C TYR A 37 -49.20 -5.40 5.02
N GLU A 38 -49.96 -5.23 3.93
CA GLU A 38 -50.42 -6.33 3.08
C GLU A 38 -49.27 -7.14 2.49
N TRP A 39 -48.20 -6.45 2.05
CA TRP A 39 -47.00 -7.09 1.53
C TRP A 39 -46.24 -7.91 2.59
N ALA A 40 -46.04 -7.37 3.79
CA ALA A 40 -45.41 -8.09 4.89
C ALA A 40 -46.28 -9.26 5.39
N ARG A 41 -47.60 -9.08 5.38
CA ARG A 41 -48.58 -10.10 5.77
C ARG A 41 -48.53 -11.32 4.84
N GLY A 42 -48.48 -11.11 3.51
CA GLY A 42 -48.31 -12.19 2.52
C GLY A 42 -47.01 -12.99 2.72
N GLY A 43 -45.89 -12.30 2.94
CA GLY A 43 -44.64 -12.96 3.29
C GLY A 43 -44.73 -13.80 4.57
N LEU A 44 -45.32 -13.27 5.63
CA LEU A 44 -45.46 -13.98 6.92
C LEU A 44 -46.42 -15.16 6.87
N SER A 45 -47.33 -15.26 5.89
CA SER A 45 -48.12 -16.49 5.69
C SER A 45 -47.27 -17.67 5.20
N THR A 46 -46.05 -17.46 4.71
CA THR A 46 -45.17 -18.55 4.26
C THR A 46 -44.73 -19.48 5.38
N CYS A 47 -44.77 -19.04 6.64
CA CYS A 47 -44.40 -19.89 7.79
C CYS A 47 -45.59 -20.49 8.55
N THR A 48 -46.81 -20.44 7.99
CA THR A 48 -48.02 -20.97 8.65
C THR A 48 -47.98 -22.48 8.86
N TRP A 49 -48.48 -22.95 10.00
CA TRP A 49 -48.68 -24.37 10.30
C TRP A 49 -49.98 -24.58 11.09
N PHE A 50 -50.50 -25.82 11.10
CA PHE A 50 -51.81 -26.15 11.71
C PHE A 50 -51.72 -27.36 12.65
N VAL A 51 -52.63 -27.42 13.64
CA VAL A 51 -52.72 -28.51 14.62
C VAL A 51 -53.83 -29.49 14.26
N SER A 52 -54.91 -28.99 13.64
CA SER A 52 -56.08 -29.80 13.31
C SER A 52 -56.74 -29.33 12.02
N ALA A 53 -57.34 -30.28 11.29
CA ALA A 53 -58.02 -30.00 10.03
C ALA A 53 -59.17 -28.99 10.16
N SER A 54 -59.79 -28.90 11.35
CA SER A 54 -60.82 -27.91 11.67
C SER A 54 -60.34 -26.46 11.55
N GLN A 55 -59.04 -26.20 11.61
CA GLN A 55 -58.44 -24.86 11.45
C GLN A 55 -58.32 -24.42 9.99
N THR A 56 -58.57 -25.32 9.03
CA THR A 56 -58.35 -25.06 7.58
C THR A 56 -59.63 -24.67 6.83
N ALA A 57 -60.73 -24.35 7.54
CA ALA A 57 -61.98 -23.79 7.00
C ALA A 57 -62.44 -24.40 5.65
N GLY A 58 -62.43 -25.75 5.53
CA GLY A 58 -62.90 -26.45 4.34
C GLY A 58 -61.83 -26.81 3.29
N LEU A 59 -60.56 -26.47 3.49
CA LEU A 59 -59.44 -26.81 2.58
C LEU A 59 -58.93 -28.25 2.75
N GLY A 60 -59.31 -28.94 3.83
CA GLY A 60 -59.08 -30.37 4.06
C GLY A 60 -57.72 -30.70 4.67
N THR A 61 -57.60 -31.94 5.17
CA THR A 61 -56.39 -32.45 5.87
C THR A 61 -55.13 -32.32 5.02
N ARG A 62 -55.21 -32.54 3.70
CA ARG A 62 -54.06 -32.47 2.78
C ARG A 62 -53.39 -31.09 2.78
N TRP A 63 -54.16 -30.01 2.87
CA TRP A 63 -53.64 -28.65 2.89
C TRP A 63 -52.82 -28.38 4.15
N MET A 64 -53.32 -28.82 5.31
CA MET A 64 -52.58 -28.82 6.57
C MET A 64 -51.25 -29.58 6.45
N TRP A 65 -51.29 -30.84 6.02
CA TRP A 65 -50.07 -31.65 5.88
C TRP A 65 -49.04 -31.02 4.93
N SER A 66 -49.49 -30.37 3.85
CA SER A 66 -48.60 -29.69 2.92
C SER A 66 -47.95 -28.42 3.51
N ALA A 67 -48.72 -27.61 4.27
CA ALA A 67 -48.22 -26.42 4.94
C ALA A 67 -47.17 -26.78 5.99
N ASP A 68 -47.48 -27.79 6.80
CA ASP A 68 -46.61 -28.27 7.86
C ASP A 68 -45.32 -28.90 7.28
N ALA A 69 -45.43 -29.71 6.20
CA ALA A 69 -44.28 -30.29 5.53
C ALA A 69 -43.38 -29.25 4.87
N SER A 70 -43.97 -28.23 4.24
CA SER A 70 -43.24 -27.09 3.65
C SER A 70 -42.44 -26.32 4.71
N LEU A 71 -43.07 -26.00 5.84
CA LEU A 71 -42.41 -25.34 6.96
C LEU A 71 -41.25 -26.18 7.51
N VAL A 72 -41.45 -27.48 7.73
CA VAL A 72 -40.40 -28.39 8.23
C VAL A 72 -39.21 -28.44 7.25
N LEU A 73 -39.47 -28.56 5.94
CA LEU A 73 -38.43 -28.55 4.92
C LEU A 73 -37.66 -27.22 4.89
N MET A 74 -38.36 -26.10 4.99
CA MET A 74 -37.76 -24.76 5.03
C MET A 74 -36.86 -24.58 6.26
N LEU A 75 -37.34 -24.97 7.45
CA LEU A 75 -36.57 -24.89 8.70
C LEU A 75 -35.34 -25.82 8.66
N ALA A 76 -35.48 -27.03 8.14
CA ALA A 76 -34.39 -27.99 8.00
C ALA A 76 -33.31 -27.51 7.01
N ALA A 77 -33.72 -27.00 5.84
CA ALA A 77 -32.81 -26.45 4.84
C ALA A 77 -32.08 -25.20 5.36
N GLY A 78 -32.79 -24.31 6.06
CA GLY A 78 -32.19 -23.17 6.76
C GLY A 78 -31.14 -23.62 7.78
N ALA A 79 -31.46 -24.63 8.60
CA ALA A 79 -30.58 -25.11 9.67
C ALA A 79 -29.29 -25.73 9.12
N LEU A 80 -29.38 -26.34 7.93
CA LEU A 80 -28.25 -26.98 7.25
C LEU A 80 -27.35 -25.96 6.53
N LEU A 81 -27.95 -25.00 5.80
CA LEU A 81 -27.23 -24.13 4.86
C LEU A 81 -26.70 -22.86 5.51
N VAL A 82 -27.50 -22.21 6.36
CA VAL A 82 -27.19 -20.90 6.95
C VAL A 82 -25.89 -20.93 7.78
N PRO A 83 -25.68 -21.88 8.71
CA PRO A 83 -24.46 -21.91 9.53
C PRO A 83 -23.20 -22.24 8.73
N ARG A 84 -23.32 -22.97 7.60
CA ARG A 84 -22.18 -23.35 6.76
C ARG A 84 -21.71 -22.18 5.89
N ALA A 85 -22.66 -21.45 5.32
CA ALA A 85 -22.36 -20.34 4.43
C ALA A 85 -21.91 -19.09 5.19
N LEU A 86 -22.56 -18.75 6.32
CA LEU A 86 -22.16 -17.59 7.13
C LEU A 86 -20.78 -17.75 7.76
N ARG A 87 -20.34 -18.99 8.03
CA ARG A 87 -18.96 -19.29 8.47
C ARG A 87 -17.89 -18.97 7.43
N ARG A 88 -18.24 -19.02 6.15
CA ARG A 88 -17.33 -18.72 5.02
C ARG A 88 -17.47 -17.27 4.54
N ALA A 89 -18.48 -16.55 5.02
CA ALA A 89 -18.78 -15.19 4.57
C ALA A 89 -17.88 -14.15 5.27
N PRO A 90 -17.28 -13.22 4.51
CA PRO A 90 -16.48 -12.14 5.08
C PRO A 90 -17.33 -11.26 6.01
N ALA A 91 -16.71 -10.74 7.07
CA ALA A 91 -17.37 -9.87 8.05
C ALA A 91 -17.94 -8.59 7.40
N GLY A 92 -19.01 -8.04 8.00
CA GLY A 92 -19.64 -6.79 7.57
C GLY A 92 -20.87 -6.98 6.65
N PRO A 93 -21.20 -6.00 5.79
CA PRO A 93 -22.48 -5.95 5.07
C PRO A 93 -22.69 -7.09 4.08
N LEU A 94 -21.61 -7.77 3.63
CA LEU A 94 -21.72 -8.93 2.75
C LEU A 94 -22.41 -10.14 3.41
N ARG A 95 -22.42 -10.24 4.75
CA ARG A 95 -23.12 -11.31 5.46
C ARG A 95 -24.64 -11.24 5.29
N TRP A 96 -25.19 -10.04 5.12
CA TRP A 96 -26.60 -9.84 4.82
C TRP A 96 -26.95 -10.38 3.44
N ALA A 97 -26.11 -10.09 2.43
CA ALA A 97 -26.30 -10.61 1.08
C ALA A 97 -26.21 -12.13 1.04
N VAL A 98 -25.29 -12.74 1.80
CA VAL A 98 -25.18 -14.20 1.91
C VAL A 98 -26.39 -14.79 2.66
N ALA A 99 -26.85 -14.16 3.74
CA ALA A 99 -28.03 -14.61 4.48
C ALA A 99 -29.31 -14.54 3.63
N ILE A 100 -29.56 -13.42 2.96
CA ILE A 100 -30.69 -13.24 2.03
C ILE A 100 -30.58 -14.24 0.87
N GLY A 101 -29.39 -14.38 0.29
CA GLY A 101 -29.15 -15.31 -0.82
C GLY A 101 -29.34 -16.79 -0.49
N ILE A 102 -29.43 -17.15 0.80
CA ILE A 102 -29.77 -18.52 1.24
C ILE A 102 -31.24 -18.62 1.60
N TRP A 103 -31.77 -17.66 2.35
CA TRP A 103 -33.15 -17.71 2.82
C TRP A 103 -34.19 -17.54 1.72
N VAL A 104 -33.91 -16.75 0.69
CA VAL A 104 -34.77 -16.62 -0.51
C VAL A 104 -34.96 -17.96 -1.22
N PRO A 105 -33.92 -18.68 -1.67
CA PRO A 105 -34.11 -19.98 -2.31
C PRO A 105 -34.64 -21.05 -1.35
N VAL A 106 -34.28 -21.01 -0.06
CA VAL A 106 -34.82 -21.94 0.95
C VAL A 106 -36.33 -21.77 1.12
N SER A 107 -36.82 -20.53 1.17
CA SER A 107 -38.24 -20.23 1.29
C SER A 107 -39.01 -20.54 0.00
N LEU A 108 -38.45 -20.20 -1.16
CA LEU A 108 -39.02 -20.55 -2.46
C LEU A 108 -39.09 -22.07 -2.67
N ALA A 109 -38.07 -22.82 -2.23
CA ALA A 109 -38.09 -24.29 -2.29
C ALA A 109 -39.15 -24.90 -1.36
N GLY A 110 -39.36 -24.30 -0.18
CA GLY A 110 -40.48 -24.67 0.71
C GLY A 110 -41.83 -24.47 0.02
N GLN A 111 -42.05 -23.27 -0.55
CA GLN A 111 -43.29 -22.97 -1.27
C GLN A 111 -43.50 -23.83 -2.52
N LEU A 112 -42.43 -24.20 -3.22
CA LEU A 112 -42.51 -25.15 -4.32
C LEU A 112 -42.91 -26.55 -3.83
N ALA A 113 -42.38 -27.00 -2.69
CA ALA A 113 -42.77 -28.26 -2.07
C ALA A 113 -44.25 -28.24 -1.64
N PHE A 114 -44.70 -27.16 -0.98
CA PHE A 114 -46.11 -26.93 -0.65
C PHE A 114 -47.01 -27.14 -1.87
N TRP A 115 -46.64 -26.53 -3.00
CA TRP A 115 -47.38 -26.64 -4.25
C TRP A 115 -47.32 -28.05 -4.87
N LEU A 116 -46.18 -28.73 -4.85
CA LEU A 116 -46.04 -30.10 -5.36
C LEU A 116 -46.90 -31.10 -4.57
N PHE A 117 -47.10 -30.88 -3.27
CA PHE A 117 -47.99 -31.68 -2.44
C PHE A 117 -49.48 -31.38 -2.72
N LEU A 118 -49.82 -30.14 -3.10
CA LEU A 118 -51.20 -29.67 -3.31
C LEU A 118 -51.70 -29.83 -4.75
N GLY A 119 -50.79 -29.79 -5.74
CA GLY A 119 -51.07 -29.60 -7.17
C GLY A 119 -51.84 -30.71 -7.89
N ARG A 120 -52.29 -31.77 -7.19
CA ARG A 120 -53.19 -32.79 -7.76
C ARG A 120 -54.67 -32.43 -7.68
N ASP A 121 -55.07 -31.48 -6.83
CA ASP A 121 -56.46 -31.04 -6.68
C ASP A 121 -56.65 -29.61 -7.23
N ALA A 122 -56.47 -29.45 -8.54
CA ALA A 122 -56.50 -28.16 -9.26
C ALA A 122 -57.88 -27.46 -9.34
N ARG A 123 -58.86 -27.87 -8.52
CA ARG A 123 -60.25 -27.35 -8.54
C ARG A 123 -60.52 -26.26 -7.50
N LEU A 124 -59.61 -26.04 -6.54
CA LEU A 124 -59.81 -25.13 -5.41
C LEU A 124 -59.30 -23.70 -5.64
N PHE A 125 -58.58 -23.46 -6.73
CA PHE A 125 -57.85 -22.22 -6.94
C PHE A 125 -58.10 -21.72 -8.36
N GLY A 126 -58.24 -20.39 -8.53
CA GLY A 126 -58.52 -19.73 -9.81
C GLY A 126 -57.45 -19.96 -10.90
N PRO A 127 -57.23 -19.01 -11.84
CA PRO A 127 -56.23 -19.20 -12.90
C PRO A 127 -54.87 -19.59 -12.31
N ARG A 128 -54.29 -20.70 -12.79
CA ARG A 128 -53.04 -21.30 -12.26
C ARG A 128 -51.90 -20.29 -12.13
N ASP A 129 -51.90 -19.27 -12.98
CA ASP A 129 -50.89 -18.22 -13.03
C ASP A 129 -50.98 -17.24 -11.85
N PHE A 130 -52.18 -16.97 -11.33
CA PHE A 130 -52.37 -16.05 -10.19
C PHE A 130 -51.79 -16.65 -8.90
N LEU A 131 -52.03 -17.94 -8.66
CA LEU A 131 -51.56 -18.61 -7.44
C LEU A 131 -50.04 -18.80 -7.40
N LEU A 132 -49.44 -19.12 -8.56
CA LEU A 132 -47.99 -19.27 -8.68
C LEU A 132 -47.27 -17.94 -8.39
N VAL A 133 -47.80 -16.83 -8.91
CA VAL A 133 -47.24 -15.50 -8.66
C VAL A 133 -47.36 -15.13 -7.19
N THR A 134 -48.53 -15.32 -6.56
CA THR A 134 -48.72 -15.00 -5.13
C THR A 134 -47.84 -15.85 -4.21
N LEU A 135 -47.74 -17.17 -4.45
CA LEU A 135 -46.93 -18.07 -3.60
C LEU A 135 -45.42 -17.84 -3.75
N LEU A 136 -44.97 -17.50 -4.96
CA LEU A 136 -43.56 -17.14 -5.21
C LEU A 136 -43.21 -15.78 -4.62
N ASP A 137 -44.13 -14.81 -4.71
CA ASP A 137 -43.97 -13.49 -4.09
C ASP A 137 -43.90 -13.62 -2.57
N ASP A 138 -44.83 -14.37 -1.95
CA ASP A 138 -44.84 -14.59 -0.50
C ASP A 138 -43.57 -15.31 -0.02
N GLY A 139 -43.10 -16.32 -0.76
CA GLY A 139 -41.83 -17.02 -0.47
C GLY A 139 -40.59 -16.13 -0.61
N ALA A 140 -40.55 -15.27 -1.64
CA ALA A 140 -39.46 -14.33 -1.82
C ALA A 140 -39.42 -13.29 -0.68
N VAL A 141 -40.58 -12.75 -0.29
CA VAL A 141 -40.70 -11.77 0.80
C VAL A 141 -40.28 -12.39 2.13
N PHE A 142 -40.76 -13.59 2.44
CA PHE A 142 -40.35 -14.29 3.66
C PHE A 142 -38.84 -14.55 3.68
N GLY A 143 -38.27 -15.02 2.57
CA GLY A 143 -36.84 -15.26 2.45
C GLY A 143 -35.98 -14.00 2.63
N VAL A 144 -36.44 -12.85 2.14
CA VAL A 144 -35.76 -11.57 2.38
C VAL A 144 -35.85 -11.17 3.86
N LEU A 145 -37.03 -11.25 4.48
CA LEU A 145 -37.21 -10.92 5.90
C LEU A 145 -36.38 -11.82 6.81
N ALA A 146 -36.40 -13.14 6.59
CA ALA A 146 -35.60 -14.11 7.33
C ALA A 146 -34.10 -13.88 7.12
N GLY A 147 -33.68 -13.53 5.90
CA GLY A 147 -32.31 -13.16 5.57
C GLY A 147 -31.84 -11.90 6.29
N LEU A 148 -32.68 -10.87 6.37
CA LEU A 148 -32.39 -9.63 7.09
C LEU A 148 -32.23 -9.89 8.59
N VAL A 149 -33.16 -10.59 9.21
CA VAL A 149 -33.08 -10.93 10.65
C VAL A 149 -31.86 -11.79 10.95
N THR A 150 -31.55 -12.76 10.08
CA THR A 150 -30.34 -13.59 10.22
C THR A 150 -29.06 -12.76 10.11
N GLY A 151 -29.01 -11.80 9.18
CA GLY A 151 -27.92 -10.83 9.04
C GLY A 151 -27.72 -10.03 10.32
N LEU A 152 -28.80 -9.48 10.90
CA LEU A 152 -28.81 -8.75 12.17
C LEU A 152 -28.23 -9.56 13.33
N LEU A 153 -28.69 -10.80 13.51
CA LEU A 153 -28.25 -11.68 14.60
C LEU A 153 -26.75 -12.02 14.53
N TRP A 154 -26.12 -11.86 13.37
CA TRP A 154 -24.72 -12.22 13.13
C TRP A 154 -23.75 -11.04 12.96
N ILE A 155 -24.23 -9.79 13.10
CA ILE A 155 -23.37 -8.59 13.10
C ILE A 155 -22.40 -8.56 14.28
N GLY A 156 -22.79 -9.06 15.44
CA GLY A 156 -22.00 -8.96 16.68
C GLY A 156 -21.13 -10.18 17.03
N ALA A 157 -21.04 -11.20 16.17
CA ALA A 157 -20.25 -12.41 16.45
C ALA A 157 -18.75 -12.24 16.17
N ASP A 158 -18.36 -11.18 15.49
CA ASP A 158 -16.97 -10.87 15.16
C ASP A 158 -16.49 -9.69 16.03
N ARG A 159 -16.16 -9.96 17.29
CA ARG A 159 -14.98 -9.25 17.82
C ARG A 159 -13.78 -10.02 17.27
N PRO A 160 -12.97 -9.44 16.37
CA PRO A 160 -11.64 -10.00 16.19
C PRO A 160 -10.96 -9.86 17.55
N ALA A 161 -10.73 -10.98 18.23
CA ALA A 161 -9.63 -11.02 19.17
C ALA A 161 -8.41 -10.62 18.34
N ARG A 162 -7.94 -9.38 18.51
CA ARG A 162 -6.65 -8.98 17.97
C ARG A 162 -5.67 -10.01 18.50
N PRO A 163 -5.00 -10.81 17.66
CA PRO A 163 -3.90 -11.60 18.19
C PRO A 163 -2.93 -10.56 18.76
N ALA A 164 -2.74 -10.60 20.08
CA ALA A 164 -1.58 -9.98 20.69
C ALA A 164 -0.39 -10.75 20.12
N VAL A 165 0.12 -10.29 18.98
CA VAL A 165 1.35 -10.79 18.39
C VAL A 165 2.45 -10.39 19.36
N THR A 166 2.76 -11.31 20.26
CA THR A 166 3.86 -11.20 21.21
C THR A 166 5.15 -10.93 20.44
N ALA A 167 6.04 -10.11 20.99
CA ALA A 167 7.30 -9.75 20.36
C ALA A 167 8.14 -10.98 19.91
N ARG A 168 7.93 -12.13 20.55
CA ARG A 168 8.54 -13.42 20.20
C ARG A 168 8.05 -14.00 18.86
N ALA A 169 6.79 -13.76 18.47
CA ALA A 169 6.26 -14.14 17.16
C ALA A 169 6.85 -13.26 16.04
N ARG A 170 7.11 -11.97 16.29
CA ARG A 170 7.81 -11.09 15.32
C ARG A 170 9.26 -11.48 15.11
N HIS A 171 9.94 -11.99 16.15
CA HIS A 171 11.31 -12.47 16.03
C HIS A 171 11.39 -13.78 15.24
N LEU A 172 10.45 -14.72 15.48
CA LEU A 172 10.35 -15.97 14.71
C LEU A 172 9.82 -15.77 13.28
N GLU A 173 8.96 -14.78 13.05
CA GLU A 173 8.57 -14.35 11.70
C GLU A 173 9.72 -13.65 10.97
N ARG A 174 10.57 -12.87 11.65
CA ARG A 174 11.79 -12.31 11.02
C ARG A 174 12.79 -13.39 10.62
N SER A 175 13.00 -14.41 11.45
CA SER A 175 13.89 -15.52 11.12
C SER A 175 13.29 -16.50 10.10
N ARG A 176 11.96 -16.66 10.04
CA ARG A 176 11.27 -17.38 8.95
C ARG A 176 11.09 -16.56 7.66
N ALA A 177 11.01 -15.24 7.73
CA ALA A 177 10.96 -14.36 6.56
C ALA A 177 12.29 -14.35 5.80
N MET A 178 13.40 -14.73 6.44
CA MET A 178 14.67 -14.99 5.75
C MET A 178 14.66 -16.27 4.91
N THR A 179 13.70 -17.19 5.11
CA THR A 179 13.69 -18.47 4.38
C THR A 179 12.64 -18.58 3.29
N LEU A 180 11.50 -17.86 3.33
CA LEU A 180 10.51 -17.84 2.24
C LEU A 180 9.74 -16.49 2.15
N PRO A 181 9.75 -15.77 1.01
CA PRO A 181 8.92 -14.59 0.82
C PRO A 181 7.43 -14.96 0.67
N PRO A 182 6.48 -14.14 1.18
CA PRO A 182 5.04 -14.39 1.09
C PRO A 182 4.43 -14.23 -0.32
N ASP A 183 5.23 -13.94 -1.34
CA ASP A 183 4.84 -14.01 -2.76
C ASP A 183 5.96 -14.69 -3.55
N SER A 184 5.81 -15.97 -3.85
CA SER A 184 6.78 -16.85 -4.53
C SER A 184 6.86 -16.63 -6.05
N SER A 185 6.62 -15.40 -6.52
CA SER A 185 6.93 -15.04 -7.91
C SER A 185 8.38 -14.54 -7.97
N PRO A 186 9.25 -15.06 -8.87
CA PRO A 186 10.59 -14.54 -9.03
C PRO A 186 10.50 -13.05 -9.36
N THR A 187 10.94 -12.22 -8.41
CA THR A 187 10.99 -10.77 -8.58
C THR A 187 12.22 -10.47 -9.42
N ALA A 188 12.04 -9.79 -10.56
CA ALA A 188 13.18 -9.31 -11.34
C ALA A 188 14.04 -8.40 -10.45
N LEU A 189 15.36 -8.47 -10.63
CA LEU A 189 16.33 -7.65 -9.90
C LEU A 189 16.94 -6.65 -10.89
N GLY A 190 17.34 -5.48 -10.40
CA GLY A 190 18.07 -4.52 -11.20
C GLY A 190 19.40 -5.10 -11.69
N ARG A 191 19.79 -4.73 -12.93
CA ARG A 191 21.03 -5.23 -13.56
C ARG A 191 21.87 -4.13 -14.16
N GLU A 192 21.23 -3.12 -14.76
CA GLU A 192 21.92 -2.05 -15.47
C GLU A 192 21.73 -0.70 -14.76
N PRO A 193 22.75 0.18 -14.76
CA PRO A 193 22.63 1.51 -14.18
C PRO A 193 21.40 2.26 -14.72
N GLY A 194 20.63 2.88 -13.81
CA GLY A 194 19.40 3.61 -14.17
C GLY A 194 18.12 2.76 -14.20
N ASP A 195 18.19 1.45 -13.93
CA ASP A 195 17.01 0.58 -13.79
C ASP A 195 16.05 1.09 -12.70
N VAL A 196 16.55 1.66 -11.60
CA VAL A 196 15.68 2.17 -10.53
C VAL A 196 14.83 3.35 -10.97
N THR A 197 15.35 4.28 -11.77
CA THR A 197 14.56 5.36 -12.37
C THR A 197 13.35 4.78 -13.10
N ARG A 198 13.59 3.72 -13.89
CA ARG A 198 12.56 3.00 -14.64
C ARG A 198 11.56 2.28 -13.74
N TYR A 199 12.01 1.67 -12.65
CA TYR A 199 11.15 1.05 -11.64
C TYR A 199 10.26 2.08 -10.92
N LEU A 200 10.78 3.26 -10.59
CA LEU A 200 10.01 4.34 -9.98
C LEU A 200 9.02 4.97 -10.98
N CYS A 201 9.39 5.09 -12.25
CA CYS A 201 8.47 5.46 -13.32
C CYS A 201 7.33 4.42 -13.46
N ALA A 202 7.63 3.12 -13.32
CA ALA A 202 6.62 2.06 -13.32
C ALA A 202 5.75 2.09 -12.04
N ALA A 203 6.35 2.42 -10.90
CA ALA A 203 5.65 2.62 -9.63
C ALA A 203 4.60 3.73 -9.74
N ALA A 204 4.86 4.78 -10.51
CA ALA A 204 3.90 5.86 -10.76
C ALA A 204 2.55 5.35 -11.29
N TYR A 205 2.56 4.36 -12.18
CA TYR A 205 1.34 3.79 -12.77
C TYR A 205 0.74 2.64 -11.96
N THR A 206 1.57 1.90 -11.20
CA THR A 206 1.12 0.70 -10.46
C THR A 206 0.71 0.99 -9.02
N ASP A 207 1.25 2.05 -8.41
CA ASP A 207 0.99 2.48 -7.04
C ASP A 207 0.48 3.93 -7.00
N PRO A 208 -0.86 4.12 -6.98
CA PRO A 208 -1.46 5.46 -6.89
C PRO A 208 -1.10 6.21 -5.60
N ALA A 209 -0.69 5.53 -4.53
CA ALA A 209 -0.28 6.20 -3.29
C ALA A 209 1.15 6.76 -3.42
N PHE A 210 2.06 6.01 -4.07
CA PHE A 210 3.39 6.52 -4.42
C PHE A 210 3.29 7.77 -5.31
N ALA A 211 2.54 7.70 -6.42
CA ALA A 211 2.38 8.84 -7.33
C ALA A 211 1.77 10.08 -6.66
N ARG A 212 0.82 9.90 -5.73
CA ARG A 212 0.26 10.99 -4.92
C ARG A 212 1.28 11.56 -3.94
N THR A 213 2.03 10.70 -3.26
CA THR A 213 3.06 11.12 -2.29
C THR A 213 4.14 11.94 -2.97
N VAL A 214 4.66 11.46 -4.11
CA VAL A 214 5.67 12.18 -4.90
C VAL A 214 5.10 13.52 -5.39
N ALA A 215 3.90 13.54 -5.96
CA ALA A 215 3.32 14.79 -6.45
C ALA A 215 2.98 15.79 -5.33
N ASN A 216 2.53 15.32 -4.15
CA ASN A 216 2.24 16.21 -3.03
C ASN A 216 3.52 16.70 -2.34
N GLY A 217 4.53 15.84 -2.23
CA GLY A 217 5.78 16.16 -1.54
C GLY A 217 6.74 17.00 -2.37
N LEU A 218 6.86 16.75 -3.68
CA LEU A 218 7.78 17.50 -4.54
C LEU A 218 7.12 18.63 -5.33
N LEU A 219 5.86 18.49 -5.76
CA LEU A 219 5.23 19.51 -6.63
C LEU A 219 4.25 20.44 -5.92
N ALA A 220 3.71 20.03 -4.77
CA ALA A 220 2.79 20.88 -4.00
C ALA A 220 3.50 21.59 -2.84
N ASP A 221 4.77 21.28 -2.61
CA ASP A 221 5.68 22.04 -1.77
C ASP A 221 6.45 22.99 -2.68
N ALA A 222 6.08 24.27 -2.68
CA ALA A 222 6.62 25.23 -3.64
C ALA A 222 7.97 25.79 -3.19
N PHE A 223 8.12 26.00 -1.87
CA PHE A 223 9.23 26.71 -1.25
C PHE A 223 10.24 25.79 -0.57
N GLY A 224 9.84 24.57 -0.21
CA GLY A 224 10.74 23.60 0.43
C GLY A 224 11.77 23.02 -0.53
N ALA A 225 12.94 22.70 0.02
CA ALA A 225 14.01 21.98 -0.67
C ALA A 225 13.60 20.57 -1.11
N VAL A 226 14.38 20.01 -2.02
CA VAL A 226 14.22 18.64 -2.52
C VAL A 226 15.38 17.80 -2.01
N ALA A 227 15.07 16.63 -1.44
CA ALA A 227 16.10 15.72 -0.95
C ALA A 227 16.82 15.01 -2.12
N PRO A 228 18.13 14.75 -2.00
CA PRO A 228 18.86 14.00 -3.02
C PRO A 228 18.33 12.57 -3.15
N SER A 229 18.51 11.98 -4.34
CA SER A 229 18.11 10.60 -4.62
C SER A 229 19.22 9.88 -5.39
N PRO A 230 20.26 9.36 -4.69
CA PRO A 230 21.40 8.70 -5.32
C PRO A 230 20.99 7.58 -6.28
N GLY A 231 21.55 7.58 -7.48
CA GLY A 231 21.28 6.56 -8.51
C GLY A 231 19.89 6.64 -9.15
N VAL A 232 19.15 7.74 -8.95
CA VAL A 232 17.82 7.95 -9.51
C VAL A 232 17.70 9.32 -10.18
N ASP A 233 17.06 9.32 -11.35
CA ASP A 233 16.65 10.54 -12.02
C ASP A 233 15.20 10.92 -11.64
N LEU A 234 15.02 11.98 -10.83
CA LEU A 234 13.71 12.41 -10.33
C LEU A 234 12.87 13.11 -11.40
N GLY A 235 13.47 13.80 -12.37
CA GLY A 235 12.77 14.52 -13.42
C GLY A 235 11.77 13.63 -14.19
N PRO A 236 12.21 12.51 -14.80
CA PRO A 236 11.35 11.53 -15.45
C PRO A 236 10.30 10.92 -14.50
N VAL A 237 10.69 10.59 -13.27
CA VAL A 237 9.79 9.97 -12.28
C VAL A 237 8.61 10.90 -11.96
N VAL A 238 8.88 12.18 -11.74
CA VAL A 238 7.85 13.19 -11.45
C VAL A 238 6.92 13.40 -12.65
N ARG A 239 7.46 13.46 -13.87
CA ARG A 239 6.66 13.55 -15.11
C ARG A 239 5.75 12.33 -15.30
N HIS A 240 6.25 11.12 -15.06
CA HIS A 240 5.44 9.91 -15.08
C HIS A 240 4.40 9.87 -13.95
N CYS A 241 4.70 10.37 -12.75
CA CYS A 241 3.73 10.56 -11.67
C CYS A 241 2.59 11.48 -12.09
N LEU A 242 2.88 12.61 -12.74
CA LEU A 242 1.84 13.51 -13.28
C LEU A 242 0.99 12.84 -14.36
N ALA A 243 1.62 12.12 -15.29
CA ALA A 243 0.90 11.38 -16.33
C ALA A 243 0.01 10.28 -15.76
N ALA A 244 0.50 9.51 -14.79
CA ALA A 244 -0.26 8.48 -14.09
C ALA A 244 -1.45 9.08 -13.32
N ARG A 245 -1.28 10.23 -12.68
CA ARG A 245 -2.38 10.94 -12.00
C ARG A 245 -3.45 11.42 -12.98
N ARG A 246 -3.08 11.91 -14.17
CA ARG A 246 -4.06 12.24 -15.23
C ARG A 246 -4.83 11.01 -15.68
N LEU A 247 -4.15 9.87 -15.85
CA LEU A 247 -4.76 8.60 -16.21
C LEU A 247 -5.75 8.11 -15.13
N HIS A 248 -5.34 8.12 -13.86
CA HIS A 248 -6.20 7.75 -12.73
C HIS A 248 -7.41 8.69 -12.59
N ARG A 249 -7.21 10.00 -12.72
CA ARG A 249 -8.31 10.98 -12.66
C ARG A 249 -9.34 10.74 -13.76
N ARG A 250 -8.92 10.47 -15.00
CA ARG A 250 -9.84 10.17 -16.11
C ARG A 250 -10.66 8.90 -15.83
N ARG A 251 -10.03 7.85 -15.32
CA ARG A 251 -10.72 6.62 -14.90
C ARG A 251 -11.74 6.91 -13.79
N ASP A 252 -11.30 7.58 -12.73
CA ASP A 252 -12.12 7.80 -11.54
C ASP A 252 -13.33 8.68 -11.86
N VAL A 253 -13.17 9.75 -12.65
CA VAL A 253 -14.29 10.61 -13.10
C VAL A 253 -15.31 9.81 -13.92
N ARG A 254 -14.85 8.98 -14.87
CA ARG A 254 -15.75 8.13 -15.69
C ARG A 254 -16.48 7.09 -14.83
N LEU A 255 -15.79 6.48 -13.87
CA LEU A 255 -16.41 5.52 -12.94
C LEU A 255 -17.37 6.20 -11.95
N SER A 256 -17.06 7.42 -11.49
CA SER A 256 -17.97 8.22 -10.67
C SER A 256 -19.22 8.61 -11.44
N ALA A 257 -19.09 9.02 -12.71
CA ALA A 257 -20.23 9.32 -13.57
C ALA A 257 -21.10 8.08 -13.81
N ALA A 258 -20.48 6.92 -14.09
CA ALA A 258 -21.20 5.65 -14.24
C ALA A 258 -21.92 5.25 -12.95
N LEU A 259 -21.26 5.40 -11.80
CA LEU A 259 -21.85 5.14 -10.48
C LEU A 259 -23.02 6.08 -10.18
N LEU A 260 -22.90 7.38 -10.50
CA LEU A 260 -23.97 8.36 -10.35
C LEU A 260 -25.16 8.01 -11.24
N ALA A 261 -24.93 7.62 -12.49
CA ALA A 261 -25.99 7.19 -13.40
C ALA A 261 -26.74 5.95 -12.84
N ILE A 262 -26.00 4.95 -12.34
CA ILE A 262 -26.61 3.77 -11.68
C ILE A 262 -27.40 4.20 -10.43
N LEU A 263 -26.87 5.12 -9.62
CA LEU A 263 -27.52 5.60 -8.39
C LEU A 263 -28.84 6.33 -8.70
N LEU A 264 -28.90 7.15 -9.75
CA LEU A 264 -30.11 7.88 -10.13
C LEU A 264 -31.23 6.96 -10.64
N ILE A 265 -30.84 5.91 -11.37
CA ILE A 265 -31.76 4.98 -12.01
C ILE A 265 -32.20 3.86 -11.05
N ALA A 266 -31.30 3.36 -10.19
CA ALA A 266 -31.57 2.27 -9.26
C ALA A 266 -30.64 2.35 -8.02
N PRO A 267 -31.00 3.12 -6.98
CA PRO A 267 -30.12 3.47 -5.86
C PRO A 267 -29.48 2.32 -5.07
N LEU A 268 -30.11 1.14 -4.99
CA LEU A 268 -29.55 -0.03 -4.28
C LEU A 268 -28.58 -0.85 -5.15
N TRP A 269 -28.62 -0.67 -6.47
CA TRP A 269 -27.81 -1.44 -7.41
C TRP A 269 -26.31 -1.20 -7.36
N PRO A 270 -25.76 -0.06 -6.93
CA PRO A 270 -24.32 0.08 -6.71
C PRO A 270 -23.74 -0.94 -5.75
N VAL A 271 -24.46 -1.25 -4.66
CA VAL A 271 -24.04 -2.24 -3.66
C VAL A 271 -24.08 -3.64 -4.26
N LEU A 272 -25.17 -3.97 -4.96
CA LEU A 272 -25.34 -5.25 -5.65
C LEU A 272 -24.31 -5.44 -6.76
N THR A 273 -24.10 -4.43 -7.60
CA THR A 273 -23.11 -4.41 -8.69
C THR A 273 -21.70 -4.63 -8.15
N ALA A 274 -21.32 -3.93 -7.07
CA ALA A 274 -20.02 -4.13 -6.43
C ALA A 274 -19.88 -5.53 -5.83
N GLY A 275 -20.96 -6.09 -5.27
CA GLY A 275 -21.04 -7.46 -4.76
C GLY A 275 -20.87 -8.50 -5.87
N ILE A 276 -21.66 -8.40 -6.95
CA ILE A 276 -21.61 -9.27 -8.13
C ILE A 276 -20.21 -9.25 -8.74
N LEU A 277 -19.64 -8.06 -8.99
CA LEU A 277 -18.25 -7.93 -9.49
C LEU A 277 -17.22 -8.53 -8.52
N GLY A 278 -17.48 -8.46 -7.21
CA GLY A 278 -16.66 -9.11 -6.20
C GLY A 278 -16.70 -10.64 -6.28
N VAL A 279 -17.90 -11.22 -6.46
CA VAL A 279 -18.12 -12.67 -6.63
C VAL A 279 -17.51 -13.15 -7.94
N LEU A 280 -17.77 -12.45 -9.05
CA LEU A 280 -17.14 -12.71 -10.35
C LEU A 280 -15.62 -12.66 -10.24
N GLY A 281 -15.10 -11.67 -9.52
CA GLY A 281 -13.69 -11.54 -9.20
C GLY A 281 -13.12 -12.70 -8.39
N ALA A 282 -13.88 -13.24 -7.46
CA ALA A 282 -13.47 -14.40 -6.67
C ALA A 282 -13.50 -15.70 -7.50
N ALA A 283 -14.52 -15.86 -8.36
CA ALA A 283 -14.63 -16.98 -9.30
C ALA A 283 -13.52 -16.97 -10.36
N ALA A 284 -13.05 -15.77 -10.72
CA ALA A 284 -11.92 -15.52 -11.62
C ALA A 284 -10.54 -15.74 -10.99
N ARG A 285 -10.43 -15.88 -9.66
CA ARG A 285 -9.13 -16.11 -9.02
C ARG A 285 -8.68 -17.56 -9.21
N PRO A 286 -7.39 -17.81 -9.46
CA PRO A 286 -6.86 -19.15 -9.37
C PRO A 286 -7.03 -19.68 -7.92
N PRO A 287 -7.24 -21.00 -7.74
CA PRO A 287 -7.40 -21.59 -6.43
C PRO A 287 -6.17 -21.31 -5.56
N ALA A 288 -6.40 -20.76 -4.36
CA ALA A 288 -5.36 -20.56 -3.35
C ALA A 288 -4.89 -21.93 -2.86
N GLY A 289 -3.66 -22.32 -3.20
CA GLY A 289 -3.08 -23.62 -2.83
C GLY A 289 -2.52 -24.44 -3.99
N ALA A 290 -2.58 -23.96 -5.24
CA ALA A 290 -1.69 -24.51 -6.26
C ALA A 290 -0.25 -24.20 -5.83
N LEU A 291 0.55 -25.25 -5.61
CA LEU A 291 1.99 -25.13 -5.43
C LEU A 291 2.51 -24.15 -6.48
N ALA A 292 3.31 -23.19 -6.04
CA ALA A 292 3.88 -22.18 -6.91
C ALA A 292 4.76 -22.89 -7.93
N ASP A 293 4.16 -23.19 -9.08
CA ASP A 293 4.87 -23.78 -10.20
C ASP A 293 6.01 -22.82 -10.58
N ARG A 294 7.15 -23.35 -11.05
CA ARG A 294 8.35 -22.53 -11.33
C ARG A 294 8.12 -21.47 -12.42
N GLY A 295 6.94 -21.47 -13.05
CA GLY A 295 6.40 -20.38 -13.85
C GLY A 295 4.94 -20.10 -13.51
N ARG A 296 4.39 -18.99 -14.02
CA ARG A 296 2.93 -18.80 -13.98
C ARG A 296 2.32 -19.83 -14.93
N ASP A 297 1.73 -20.89 -14.38
CA ASP A 297 0.94 -21.86 -15.13
C ASP A 297 -0.31 -21.16 -15.71
N ARG A 298 -0.18 -20.73 -16.98
CA ARG A 298 -1.18 -19.99 -17.75
C ARG A 298 -2.30 -20.88 -18.30
N SER A 299 -2.26 -22.19 -18.06
CA SER A 299 -3.23 -23.17 -18.60
C SER A 299 -4.63 -23.09 -17.97
N LYS A 300 -4.79 -22.38 -16.85
CA LYS A 300 -6.05 -22.33 -16.06
C LYS A 300 -7.01 -21.21 -16.47
N GLU A 301 -6.66 -20.39 -17.47
CA GLU A 301 -7.48 -19.30 -17.98
C GLU A 301 -8.86 -19.69 -18.56
N PRO A 302 -9.04 -20.76 -19.37
CA PRO A 302 -10.34 -21.08 -19.95
C PRO A 302 -11.37 -21.48 -18.88
N ALA A 303 -10.95 -22.18 -17.82
CA ALA A 303 -11.81 -22.51 -16.69
C ALA A 303 -12.24 -21.28 -15.89
N ALA A 304 -11.39 -20.25 -15.80
CA ALA A 304 -11.72 -19.00 -15.12
C ALA A 304 -12.75 -18.17 -15.91
N TRP A 305 -12.64 -18.13 -17.23
CA TRP A 305 -13.65 -17.52 -18.11
C TRP A 305 -14.99 -18.22 -18.05
N LEU A 306 -14.99 -19.56 -18.06
CA LEU A 306 -16.23 -20.34 -17.91
C LEU A 306 -16.91 -20.03 -16.57
N LYS A 307 -16.17 -20.03 -15.47
CA LYS A 307 -16.71 -19.70 -14.14
C LYS A 307 -17.24 -18.26 -14.07
N ALA A 308 -16.51 -17.30 -14.61
CA ALA A 308 -16.95 -15.91 -14.65
C ALA A 308 -18.20 -15.74 -15.53
N GLY A 309 -18.26 -16.41 -16.69
CA GLY A 309 -19.41 -16.42 -17.58
C GLY A 309 -20.65 -17.05 -16.94
N VAL A 310 -20.50 -18.21 -16.29
CA VAL A 310 -21.60 -18.87 -15.54
C VAL A 310 -22.10 -17.98 -14.42
N ALA A 311 -21.20 -17.42 -13.61
CA ALA A 311 -21.59 -16.52 -12.53
C ALA A 311 -22.27 -15.22 -13.03
N TYR A 312 -21.86 -14.70 -14.19
CA TYR A 312 -22.53 -13.57 -14.83
C TYR A 312 -23.92 -13.95 -15.34
N GLY A 313 -24.06 -15.11 -15.99
CA GLY A 313 -25.34 -15.64 -16.44
C GLY A 313 -26.31 -15.87 -15.28
N VAL A 314 -25.85 -16.46 -14.18
CA VAL A 314 -26.64 -16.61 -12.95
C VAL A 314 -27.07 -15.27 -12.38
N ALA A 315 -26.18 -14.27 -12.34
CA ALA A 315 -26.53 -12.93 -11.87
C ALA A 315 -27.56 -12.24 -12.78
N LEU A 316 -27.48 -12.44 -14.09
CA LEU A 316 -28.42 -11.90 -15.07
C LEU A 316 -29.80 -12.54 -14.93
N ILE A 317 -29.85 -13.87 -14.80
CA ILE A 317 -31.10 -14.62 -14.58
C ILE A 317 -31.71 -14.21 -13.24
N ALA A 318 -30.95 -14.33 -12.13
CA ALA A 318 -31.46 -14.01 -10.80
C ALA A 318 -31.90 -12.54 -10.67
N GLY A 319 -31.13 -11.61 -11.23
CA GLY A 319 -31.47 -10.19 -11.21
C GLY A 319 -32.63 -9.83 -12.13
N GLY A 320 -32.79 -10.49 -13.27
CA GLY A 320 -33.94 -10.35 -14.16
C GLY A 320 -35.23 -10.89 -13.53
N TRP A 321 -35.17 -12.08 -12.91
CA TRP A 321 -36.29 -12.65 -12.16
C TRP A 321 -36.68 -11.77 -10.97
N LEU A 322 -35.70 -11.26 -10.23
CA LEU A 322 -35.94 -10.29 -9.15
C LEU A 322 -36.59 -9.01 -9.69
N ALA A 323 -36.14 -8.52 -10.84
CA ALA A 323 -36.67 -7.30 -11.45
C ALA A 323 -38.14 -7.46 -11.89
N VAL A 324 -38.50 -8.61 -12.45
CA VAL A 324 -39.86 -8.92 -12.91
C VAL A 324 -40.79 -9.20 -11.73
N GLY A 325 -40.39 -10.05 -10.77
CA GLY A 325 -41.23 -10.40 -9.61
C GLY A 325 -41.54 -9.22 -8.69
N LEU A 326 -40.59 -8.31 -8.49
CA LEU A 326 -40.80 -7.09 -7.68
C LEU A 326 -41.37 -5.91 -8.49
N SER A 327 -41.65 -6.07 -9.78
CA SER A 327 -42.22 -5.00 -10.60
C SER A 327 -43.73 -4.81 -10.41
N SER A 328 -44.42 -5.87 -9.95
CA SER A 328 -45.87 -5.95 -9.75
C SER A 328 -46.34 -5.48 -8.36
N HIS A 329 -45.45 -5.35 -7.37
CA HIS A 329 -45.83 -5.07 -5.98
C HIS A 329 -44.96 -4.00 -5.31
N GLY A 330 -45.56 -3.19 -4.42
CA GLY A 330 -44.86 -2.27 -3.51
C GLY A 330 -44.99 -0.76 -3.82
N PRO A 331 -44.70 0.11 -2.85
CA PRO A 331 -44.78 1.57 -3.01
C PRO A 331 -43.72 2.09 -4.01
N GLY A 332 -44.02 3.19 -4.70
CA GLY A 332 -43.19 3.73 -5.79
C GLY A 332 -41.73 3.99 -5.39
N VAL A 333 -41.48 4.40 -4.15
CA VAL A 333 -40.12 4.61 -3.61
C VAL A 333 -39.32 3.31 -3.56
N VAL A 334 -39.93 2.19 -3.15
CA VAL A 334 -39.26 0.88 -3.11
C VAL A 334 -38.96 0.37 -4.52
N ARG A 335 -39.89 0.57 -5.45
CA ARG A 335 -39.68 0.23 -6.87
C ARG A 335 -38.56 1.05 -7.50
N TRP A 336 -38.45 2.34 -7.18
CA TRP A 336 -37.34 3.18 -7.59
C TRP A 336 -36.01 2.72 -6.98
N LEU A 337 -35.96 2.52 -5.66
CA LEU A 337 -34.76 2.04 -4.95
C LEU A 337 -34.20 0.74 -5.54
N LEU A 338 -35.09 -0.19 -5.90
CA LEU A 338 -34.76 -1.49 -6.48
C LEU A 338 -34.64 -1.48 -8.02
N GLY A 339 -34.99 -0.39 -8.70
CA GLY A 339 -35.00 -0.33 -10.17
C GLY A 339 -36.05 -1.23 -10.82
N THR A 340 -37.13 -1.58 -10.12
CA THR A 340 -38.19 -2.50 -10.58
C THR A 340 -39.37 -1.78 -11.24
N TYR A 341 -39.32 -0.44 -11.33
CA TYR A 341 -40.26 0.35 -12.13
C TYR A 341 -40.09 0.09 -13.63
N LEU A 342 -41.08 0.47 -14.44
CA LEU A 342 -41.10 0.18 -15.89
C LEU A 342 -40.84 -1.32 -16.21
N GLY A 343 -41.45 -2.22 -15.43
CA GLY A 343 -41.31 -3.66 -15.61
C GLY A 343 -39.89 -4.21 -15.33
N GLY A 344 -39.07 -3.50 -14.55
CA GLY A 344 -37.71 -3.94 -14.24
C GLY A 344 -36.66 -3.56 -15.30
N PHE A 345 -37.03 -2.79 -16.32
CA PHE A 345 -36.09 -2.28 -17.32
C PHE A 345 -34.85 -1.57 -16.73
N PRO A 346 -34.95 -0.70 -15.70
CA PRO A 346 -33.80 -0.06 -15.06
C PRO A 346 -32.79 -1.05 -14.48
N ALA A 347 -33.27 -2.08 -13.76
CA ALA A 347 -32.44 -3.16 -13.23
C ALA A 347 -31.74 -3.97 -14.34
N LEU A 348 -32.47 -4.30 -15.41
CA LEU A 348 -31.91 -4.97 -16.58
C LEU A 348 -30.85 -4.11 -17.29
N LEU A 349 -31.07 -2.80 -17.41
CA LEU A 349 -30.11 -1.87 -17.98
C LEU A 349 -28.81 -1.83 -17.17
N VAL A 350 -28.89 -1.86 -15.84
CA VAL A 350 -27.67 -1.93 -14.99
C VAL A 350 -26.93 -3.26 -15.18
N LEU A 351 -27.62 -4.39 -15.29
CA LEU A 351 -27.00 -5.71 -15.52
C LEU A 351 -26.35 -5.86 -16.90
N CYS A 352 -27.08 -5.44 -17.94
CA CYS A 352 -26.70 -5.64 -19.33
C CYS A 352 -25.76 -4.55 -19.86
N VAL A 353 -25.86 -3.32 -19.35
CA VAL A 353 -25.07 -2.17 -19.83
C VAL A 353 -24.14 -1.64 -18.74
N GLY A 354 -24.65 -1.41 -17.53
CA GLY A 354 -23.87 -0.84 -16.43
C GLY A 354 -22.67 -1.71 -16.03
N LEU A 355 -22.91 -3.01 -15.78
CA LEU A 355 -21.87 -3.95 -15.33
C LEU A 355 -20.76 -4.12 -16.39
N PRO A 356 -21.07 -4.37 -17.68
CA PRO A 356 -20.05 -4.44 -18.73
C PRO A 356 -19.36 -3.09 -18.98
N ALA A 357 -20.06 -1.95 -18.89
CA ALA A 357 -19.46 -0.64 -19.04
C ALA A 357 -18.41 -0.36 -17.94
N VAL A 358 -18.73 -0.65 -16.68
CA VAL A 358 -17.79 -0.52 -15.56
C VAL A 358 -16.60 -1.48 -15.73
N GLY A 359 -16.86 -2.75 -16.08
CA GLY A 359 -15.81 -3.73 -16.37
C GLY A 359 -14.91 -3.27 -17.52
N GLY A 360 -15.49 -2.75 -18.60
CA GLY A 360 -14.80 -2.23 -19.76
C GLY A 360 -13.97 -0.98 -19.47
N LEU A 361 -14.46 -0.06 -18.64
CA LEU A 361 -13.68 1.11 -18.19
C LEU A 361 -12.44 0.71 -17.40
N VAL A 362 -12.57 -0.26 -16.50
CA VAL A 362 -11.44 -0.79 -15.71
C VAL A 362 -10.48 -1.57 -16.61
N ALA A 363 -11.00 -2.37 -17.54
CA ALA A 363 -10.20 -3.10 -18.52
C ALA A 363 -9.38 -2.16 -19.41
N ARG A 364 -10.00 -1.14 -19.99
CA ARG A 364 -9.29 -0.10 -20.79
C ARG A 364 -8.19 0.55 -19.97
N HIS A 365 -8.49 0.93 -18.72
CA HIS A 365 -7.48 1.50 -17.84
C HIS A 365 -6.30 0.56 -17.57
N LEU A 366 -6.54 -0.74 -17.35
CA LEU A 366 -5.47 -1.72 -17.16
C LEU A 366 -4.64 -1.91 -18.44
N LEU A 367 -5.27 -1.88 -19.61
CA LEU A 367 -4.59 -1.94 -20.91
C LEU A 367 -3.73 -0.69 -21.14
N ASP A 368 -4.25 0.50 -20.83
CA ASP A 368 -3.51 1.76 -20.89
C ASP A 368 -2.29 1.71 -19.96
N VAL A 369 -2.45 1.22 -18.74
CA VAL A 369 -1.34 1.04 -17.78
C VAL A 369 -0.31 0.06 -18.33
N GLU A 370 -0.72 -1.10 -18.83
CA GLU A 370 0.21 -2.10 -19.41
C GLU A 370 0.97 -1.52 -20.61
N GLU A 371 0.33 -0.70 -21.45
CA GLU A 371 0.98 0.01 -22.54
C GLU A 371 2.03 1.01 -22.06
N ARG A 372 1.73 1.78 -21.02
CA ARG A 372 2.73 2.69 -20.42
C ARG A 372 3.89 1.91 -19.80
N LEU A 373 3.62 0.77 -19.15
CA LEU A 373 4.68 -0.10 -18.63
C LEU A 373 5.54 -0.70 -19.76
N ARG A 374 4.96 -1.03 -20.92
CA ARG A 374 5.74 -1.49 -22.09
C ARG A 374 6.74 -0.43 -22.58
N GLY A 375 6.35 0.85 -22.57
CA GLY A 375 7.26 1.96 -22.89
C GLY A 375 8.34 2.21 -21.84
N LEU A 376 8.22 1.61 -20.66
CA LEU A 376 9.20 1.65 -19.57
C LEU A 376 10.04 0.36 -19.50
N ARG A 377 10.05 -0.47 -20.55
CA ARG A 377 10.96 -1.61 -20.61
C ARG A 377 12.37 -1.15 -20.91
N ARG A 378 13.37 -1.88 -20.41
CA ARG A 378 14.78 -1.49 -20.53
C ARG A 378 15.20 -1.16 -21.96
N SER A 379 14.78 -1.96 -22.94
CA SER A 379 15.15 -1.78 -24.35
C SER A 379 14.53 -0.56 -25.04
N VAL A 380 13.54 0.10 -24.42
CA VAL A 380 12.77 1.21 -25.03
C VAL A 380 12.83 2.48 -24.18
N PHE A 381 13.15 2.36 -22.89
CA PHE A 381 13.08 3.45 -21.95
C PHE A 381 14.09 4.57 -22.28
N VAL A 382 13.57 5.78 -22.49
CA VAL A 382 14.36 6.99 -22.69
C VAL A 382 13.93 8.02 -21.63
N PRO A 383 14.81 8.38 -20.66
CA PRO A 383 14.48 9.30 -19.57
C PRO A 383 13.98 10.66 -20.04
N SER A 384 14.62 11.24 -21.06
CA SER A 384 14.28 12.56 -21.60
C SER A 384 12.90 12.62 -22.28
N ALA A 385 12.40 11.49 -22.78
CA ALA A 385 11.10 11.38 -23.46
C ALA A 385 9.90 11.27 -22.48
N ALA A 386 10.10 11.52 -21.19
CA ALA A 386 9.06 11.43 -20.18
C ALA A 386 7.90 12.42 -20.42
N PRO A 387 6.64 12.00 -20.20
CA PRO A 387 5.45 12.73 -20.65
C PRO A 387 5.18 14.02 -19.86
N LEU A 388 5.11 15.15 -20.56
CA LEU A 388 4.74 16.46 -20.00
C LEU A 388 3.29 16.85 -20.35
N PRO A 389 2.62 17.70 -19.54
CA PRO A 389 1.43 18.39 -19.98
C PRO A 389 1.76 19.37 -21.12
N ASP A 390 0.83 19.56 -22.04
CA ASP A 390 0.95 20.52 -23.14
C ASP A 390 -0.25 21.49 -23.09
N PRO A 391 -0.04 22.81 -22.89
CA PRO A 391 1.24 23.48 -22.61
C PRO A 391 1.77 23.17 -21.20
N VAL A 392 3.09 23.32 -21.00
CA VAL A 392 3.73 23.19 -19.68
C VAL A 392 3.48 24.46 -18.87
N PRO A 393 2.83 24.40 -17.69
CA PRO A 393 2.66 25.59 -16.85
C PRO A 393 4.01 26.11 -16.32
N ALA A 394 4.18 27.44 -16.23
CA ALA A 394 5.43 28.07 -15.76
C ALA A 394 5.88 27.53 -14.39
N TRP A 395 4.98 27.48 -13.40
CA TRP A 395 5.27 26.93 -12.08
C TRP A 395 5.84 25.49 -12.12
N LEU A 396 5.44 24.69 -13.11
CA LEU A 396 5.90 23.30 -13.23
C LEU A 396 7.30 23.26 -13.82
N ALA A 397 7.60 24.13 -14.78
CA ALA A 397 8.93 24.28 -15.31
C ALA A 397 9.90 24.75 -14.22
N ASP A 398 9.52 25.76 -13.44
CA ASP A 398 10.33 26.28 -12.32
C ASP A 398 10.59 25.19 -11.27
N ARG A 399 9.55 24.43 -10.90
CA ARG A 399 9.72 23.36 -9.91
C ARG A 399 10.54 22.19 -10.43
N LEU A 400 10.45 21.85 -11.72
CA LEU A 400 11.31 20.83 -12.33
C LEU A 400 12.78 21.28 -12.33
N ARG A 401 13.06 22.56 -12.59
CA ARG A 401 14.42 23.12 -12.47
C ARG A 401 14.98 22.94 -11.06
N VAL A 402 14.21 23.27 -10.02
CA VAL A 402 14.63 23.05 -8.62
C VAL A 402 14.89 21.57 -8.31
N ILE A 403 14.07 20.66 -8.86
CA ILE A 403 14.29 19.21 -8.71
C ILE A 403 15.60 18.78 -9.39
N ASP A 404 15.86 19.26 -10.60
CA ASP A 404 17.08 18.94 -11.34
C ASP A 404 18.32 19.53 -10.61
N GLU A 405 18.24 20.78 -10.14
CA GLU A 405 19.29 21.42 -9.32
C GLU A 405 19.57 20.65 -8.03
N ALA A 406 18.55 20.12 -7.36
CA ALA A 406 18.71 19.31 -6.15
C ALA A 406 19.47 18.00 -6.37
N GLN A 407 19.40 17.44 -7.58
CA GLN A 407 20.07 16.19 -7.93
C GLN A 407 21.56 16.39 -8.20
N SER A 408 21.94 17.53 -8.80
CA SER A 408 23.34 17.89 -9.07
C SER A 408 23.98 18.73 -7.96
N GLY A 409 23.16 19.29 -7.06
CA GLY A 409 23.58 20.18 -5.99
C GLY A 409 24.38 19.49 -4.90
N ASN A 410 25.24 20.29 -4.25
CA ASN A 410 26.11 19.88 -3.15
C ASN A 410 25.58 20.32 -1.77
N VAL A 411 24.36 20.87 -1.70
CA VAL A 411 23.70 21.20 -0.44
C VAL A 411 22.45 20.33 -0.26
N THR A 412 22.26 19.79 0.93
CA THR A 412 21.03 19.12 1.35
C THR A 412 20.43 19.88 2.51
N VAL A 413 19.33 20.59 2.23
CA VAL A 413 18.53 21.24 3.26
C VAL A 413 17.51 20.22 3.78
N TYR A 414 17.64 19.79 5.03
CA TYR A 414 16.79 18.75 5.63
C TYR A 414 15.83 19.35 6.65
N SER A 415 14.71 18.66 6.84
CA SER A 415 13.73 18.96 7.90
C SER A 415 13.75 17.84 8.95
N GLY A 416 13.57 18.21 10.21
CA GLY A 416 13.50 17.27 11.34
C GLY A 416 14.87 16.92 11.90
N TRP A 417 14.97 15.74 12.52
CA TRP A 417 16.15 15.36 13.32
C TRP A 417 17.32 14.82 12.48
N GLU A 418 17.05 13.98 11.49
CA GLU A 418 18.09 13.24 10.77
C GLU A 418 18.61 14.04 9.56
N PRO A 419 19.91 14.42 9.52
CA PRO A 419 20.46 15.22 8.44
C PRO A 419 20.63 14.47 7.12
N ALA A 420 20.86 13.15 7.17
CA ALA A 420 21.18 12.32 6.01
C ALA A 420 19.95 11.95 5.14
N LEU A 421 18.96 12.82 5.05
CA LEU A 421 17.77 12.62 4.23
C LEU A 421 18.16 12.43 2.76
N GLY A 422 17.74 11.31 2.18
CA GLY A 422 18.15 10.87 0.84
C GLY A 422 18.98 9.59 0.85
N PHE A 423 19.64 9.26 1.96
CA PHE A 423 20.57 8.12 2.07
C PHE A 423 20.05 6.95 2.92
N ALA A 424 18.81 7.03 3.43
CA ALA A 424 18.22 6.17 4.47
C ALA A 424 18.75 6.45 5.88
N ALA A 425 18.05 5.87 6.87
CA ALA A 425 18.48 5.89 8.26
C ALA A 425 19.86 5.24 8.44
N ARG A 426 20.64 5.78 9.38
CA ARG A 426 21.97 5.27 9.72
C ARG A 426 21.88 3.79 10.12
N GLN A 427 22.67 2.95 9.45
CA GLN A 427 22.75 1.51 9.71
C GLN A 427 23.81 1.20 10.78
N SER A 428 24.99 1.83 10.66
CA SER A 428 26.10 1.70 11.60
C SER A 428 27.04 2.90 11.48
N GLY A 429 28.13 2.89 12.23
CA GLY A 429 29.15 3.91 12.13
C GLY A 429 30.15 3.84 13.28
N TRP A 430 31.14 4.71 13.22
CA TRP A 430 32.17 4.88 14.24
C TRP A 430 32.56 6.36 14.32
N SER A 431 33.10 6.76 15.46
CA SER A 431 33.65 8.09 15.67
C SER A 431 35.00 7.93 16.36
N LEU A 432 35.97 8.72 15.91
CA LEU A 432 37.32 8.75 16.44
C LEU A 432 37.66 10.16 16.89
N ALA A 433 38.33 10.26 18.04
CA ALA A 433 38.95 11.48 18.53
C ALA A 433 40.44 11.18 18.73
N LEU A 434 41.27 11.65 17.81
CA LEU A 434 42.69 11.32 17.72
C LEU A 434 43.51 12.50 18.25
N PRO A 435 44.32 12.34 19.30
CA PRO A 435 45.17 13.42 19.78
C PRO A 435 46.30 13.65 18.78
N VAL A 436 46.58 14.93 18.50
CA VAL A 436 47.71 15.34 17.65
C VAL A 436 48.94 15.42 18.54
N VAL A 437 49.62 14.29 18.72
CA VAL A 437 50.87 14.16 19.49
C VAL A 437 52.03 13.95 18.53
N PRO A 438 53.16 14.65 18.68
CA PRO A 438 54.31 14.42 17.82
C PRO A 438 54.85 12.99 17.96
N ALA A 439 55.25 12.41 16.84
CA ALA A 439 55.88 11.11 16.82
C ALA A 439 57.19 11.12 17.62
N GLY A 440 57.40 10.08 18.43
CA GLY A 440 58.67 9.84 19.10
C GLY A 440 59.79 9.51 18.11
N PRO A 441 61.07 9.66 18.50
CA PRO A 441 62.18 9.27 17.64
C PRO A 441 62.13 7.76 17.32
N PRO A 442 62.67 7.33 16.16
CA PRO A 442 62.67 5.93 15.77
C PRO A 442 63.28 5.01 16.85
N PRO A 443 62.87 3.73 16.93
CA PRO A 443 63.42 2.80 17.91
C PRO A 443 64.96 2.73 17.80
N GLY A 444 65.65 3.03 18.90
CA GLY A 444 67.13 3.03 18.96
C GLY A 444 67.79 4.38 18.70
N VAL A 445 67.02 5.44 18.42
CA VAL A 445 67.53 6.82 18.29
C VAL A 445 67.02 7.65 19.47
N THR A 446 67.92 8.25 20.24
CA THR A 446 67.57 9.26 21.25
C THR A 446 67.64 10.64 20.63
N GLY A 447 66.51 11.34 20.58
CA GLY A 447 66.40 12.69 20.04
C GLY A 447 65.14 13.39 20.55
N PRO A 448 65.01 14.71 20.36
CA PRO A 448 63.78 15.42 20.67
C PRO A 448 62.60 14.82 19.86
N PRO A 449 61.36 14.90 20.38
CA PRO A 449 60.17 14.51 19.61
C PRO A 449 60.13 15.28 18.29
N GLY A 450 59.60 14.63 17.24
CA GLY A 450 59.47 15.26 15.92
C GLY A 450 58.62 16.53 15.95
N GLU A 451 58.72 17.34 14.90
CA GLU A 451 57.83 18.51 14.73
C GLU A 451 56.59 18.08 13.92
N VAL A 452 55.40 18.44 14.40
CA VAL A 452 54.14 18.18 13.67
C VAL A 452 53.94 19.31 12.67
N THR A 453 53.85 18.98 11.38
CA THR A 453 53.50 19.95 10.34
C THR A 453 52.05 20.35 10.49
N ALA A 454 51.75 21.65 10.46
CA ALA A 454 50.38 22.15 10.54
C ALA A 454 49.54 21.67 9.35
N PHE A 455 48.33 21.22 9.63
CA PHE A 455 47.33 20.82 8.63
C PHE A 455 45.94 21.25 9.09
N ASP A 456 45.03 21.44 8.14
CA ASP A 456 43.63 21.74 8.40
C ASP A 456 42.71 20.53 8.11
N ALA A 457 41.42 20.66 8.43
CA ALA A 457 40.43 19.62 8.11
C ALA A 457 40.22 19.45 6.60
N TRP A 458 40.46 20.51 5.82
CA TRP A 458 40.30 20.51 4.37
C TRP A 458 41.40 19.70 3.68
N ASP A 459 42.65 19.78 4.16
CA ASP A 459 43.80 19.02 3.67
C ASP A 459 43.57 17.51 3.80
N LEU A 460 43.09 17.07 4.98
CA LEU A 460 42.74 15.66 5.21
C LEU A 460 41.56 15.23 4.31
N LEU A 461 40.54 16.07 4.17
CA LEU A 461 39.41 15.79 3.27
C LEU A 461 39.84 15.72 1.80
N GLU A 462 40.79 16.55 1.36
CA GLU A 462 41.33 16.53 0.01
C GLU A 462 42.13 15.26 -0.26
N SER A 463 42.93 14.80 0.72
CA SER A 463 43.62 13.50 0.67
C SER A 463 42.62 12.33 0.57
N LEU A 464 41.59 12.31 1.43
CA LEU A 464 40.51 11.31 1.40
C LEU A 464 39.76 11.30 0.06
N ARG A 465 39.37 12.48 -0.43
CA ARG A 465 38.66 12.65 -1.69
C ARG A 465 39.51 12.18 -2.86
N GLY A 466 40.79 12.55 -2.89
CA GLY A 466 41.75 12.13 -3.92
C GLY A 466 41.89 10.61 -3.96
N HIS A 467 42.11 9.97 -2.80
CA HIS A 467 42.27 8.53 -2.69
C HIS A 467 41.01 7.76 -3.11
N LEU A 468 39.83 8.15 -2.63
CA LEU A 468 38.58 7.45 -2.96
C LEU A 468 38.23 7.60 -4.45
N ARG A 469 38.46 8.77 -5.05
CA ARG A 469 38.32 8.96 -6.50
C ARG A 469 39.33 8.13 -7.28
N GLU A 470 40.54 8.01 -6.79
CA GLU A 470 41.56 7.18 -7.41
C GLU A 470 41.19 5.70 -7.42
N LEU A 471 40.65 5.18 -6.30
CA LEU A 471 40.13 3.82 -6.24
C LEU A 471 39.00 3.58 -7.25
N SER A 472 38.09 4.55 -7.36
CA SER A 472 37.00 4.51 -8.35
C SER A 472 37.52 4.41 -9.79
N ARG A 473 38.59 5.16 -10.12
CA ARG A 473 39.25 5.11 -11.45
C ARG A 473 40.00 3.79 -11.68
N ARG A 474 40.79 3.33 -10.72
CA ARG A 474 41.59 2.09 -10.82
C ARG A 474 40.74 0.84 -10.91
N GLY A 475 39.52 0.87 -10.38
CA GLY A 475 38.58 -0.26 -10.44
C GLY A 475 38.24 -0.75 -11.85
N GLY A 476 38.45 0.09 -12.88
CA GLY A 476 38.30 -0.32 -14.28
C GLY A 476 39.49 -1.09 -14.87
N ALA A 477 40.61 -1.22 -14.16
CA ALA A 477 41.82 -1.85 -14.69
C ALA A 477 41.87 -3.38 -14.40
N PRO A 478 42.39 -4.21 -15.33
CA PRO A 478 42.53 -5.65 -15.11
C PRO A 478 43.51 -5.93 -13.95
N GLY A 479 43.08 -6.72 -12.95
CA GLY A 479 43.89 -7.09 -11.78
C GLY A 479 43.65 -6.25 -10.51
N ALA A 480 42.65 -5.37 -10.48
CA ALA A 480 42.47 -4.32 -9.48
C ALA A 480 42.13 -4.74 -8.02
N GLY A 481 42.04 -6.03 -7.67
CA GLY A 481 41.69 -6.46 -6.30
C GLY A 481 40.38 -5.81 -5.80
N ASP A 482 40.40 -5.21 -4.61
CA ASP A 482 39.27 -4.43 -4.04
C ASP A 482 38.88 -3.21 -4.91
N GLY A 483 39.76 -2.72 -5.78
CA GLY A 483 39.45 -1.66 -6.74
C GLY A 483 38.32 -2.07 -7.69
N ALA A 484 38.28 -3.33 -8.14
CA ALA A 484 37.20 -3.81 -9.02
C ALA A 484 35.82 -3.78 -8.35
N LEU A 485 35.78 -3.94 -7.01
CA LEU A 485 34.55 -3.83 -6.22
C LEU A 485 34.03 -2.39 -6.16
N LEU A 486 34.95 -1.42 -6.15
CA LEU A 486 34.64 0.01 -6.01
C LEU A 486 34.57 0.74 -7.36
N ALA A 487 34.56 0.00 -8.47
CA ALA A 487 34.38 0.58 -9.80
C ALA A 487 33.03 1.31 -9.88
N GLY A 488 33.06 2.61 -10.18
CA GLY A 488 31.86 3.46 -10.21
C GLY A 488 31.46 4.04 -8.86
N LEU A 489 32.33 4.01 -7.85
CA LEU A 489 32.14 4.72 -6.59
C LEU A 489 32.01 6.22 -6.87
N ALA A 490 30.87 6.80 -6.51
CA ALA A 490 30.63 8.24 -6.57
C ALA A 490 31.11 8.89 -5.26
N VAL A 491 31.92 9.94 -5.39
CA VAL A 491 32.50 10.68 -4.27
C VAL A 491 32.12 12.15 -4.41
N GLU A 492 31.19 12.58 -3.57
CA GLU A 492 30.56 13.89 -3.59
C GLU A 492 30.85 14.65 -2.29
N ASP A 493 31.08 15.95 -2.39
CA ASP A 493 31.07 16.84 -1.24
C ASP A 493 29.66 17.33 -1.00
N ARG A 494 29.18 17.24 0.25
CA ARG A 494 27.81 17.63 0.58
C ARG A 494 27.74 18.40 1.89
N VAL A 495 27.06 19.53 1.89
CA VAL A 495 26.77 20.31 3.09
C VAL A 495 25.33 20.03 3.51
N PHE A 496 25.16 19.52 4.73
CA PHE A 496 23.87 19.31 5.36
C PHE A 496 23.53 20.52 6.24
N VAL A 497 22.34 21.10 6.05
CA VAL A 497 21.87 22.26 6.81
C VAL A 497 20.40 22.10 7.18
N HIS A 498 20.02 22.52 8.39
CA HIS A 498 18.64 22.41 8.84
C HIS A 498 17.78 23.53 8.25
N GLY A 499 16.63 23.19 7.67
CA GLY A 499 15.80 24.13 6.91
C GLY A 499 15.20 25.28 7.71
N ALA A 500 15.04 25.13 9.02
CA ALA A 500 14.58 26.23 9.90
C ALA A 500 15.67 27.26 10.24
N THR A 501 16.94 27.01 9.89
CA THR A 501 18.05 27.90 10.29
C THR A 501 18.70 28.62 9.10
N ILE A 502 18.12 28.52 7.91
CA ILE A 502 18.68 29.15 6.69
C ILE A 502 18.11 30.54 6.43
N ALA A 503 17.05 30.93 7.14
CA ALA A 503 16.46 32.26 6.99
C ALA A 503 17.50 33.33 7.37
N GLY A 504 17.73 34.29 6.46
CA GLY A 504 18.74 35.34 6.62
C GLY A 504 20.18 34.91 6.34
N ASP A 505 20.42 33.71 5.82
CA ASP A 505 21.73 33.27 5.33
C ASP A 505 21.73 33.27 3.79
N ASP A 506 22.26 34.35 3.18
CA ASP A 506 22.34 34.56 1.72
C ASP A 506 23.00 33.40 0.97
N ARG A 507 23.83 32.59 1.64
CA ARG A 507 24.48 31.42 1.05
C ARG A 507 23.49 30.31 0.71
N PHE A 508 22.41 30.19 1.48
CA PHE A 508 21.42 29.12 1.35
C PHE A 508 20.04 29.63 0.95
N LEU A 509 19.70 30.89 1.23
CA LEU A 509 18.44 31.52 0.83
C LEU A 509 18.67 32.99 0.46
N PRO A 510 18.98 33.28 -0.82
CA PRO A 510 19.16 34.66 -1.28
C PRO A 510 17.86 35.47 -1.14
N ASP A 511 17.94 36.75 -0.74
CA ASP A 511 16.78 37.64 -0.53
C ASP A 511 15.81 37.79 -1.74
N THR A 512 16.28 37.43 -2.94
CA THR A 512 15.47 37.48 -4.18
C THR A 512 14.64 36.21 -4.42
N ASP A 513 14.97 35.12 -3.72
CA ASP A 513 14.38 33.80 -3.91
C ASP A 513 13.56 33.36 -2.70
N LEU A 514 12.42 32.73 -2.96
CA LEU A 514 11.56 32.11 -1.92
C LEU A 514 11.86 30.62 -1.73
N ALA A 515 12.91 30.11 -2.36
CA ALA A 515 13.33 28.72 -2.30
C ALA A 515 14.84 28.64 -2.06
N PRO A 516 15.31 27.63 -1.32
CA PRO A 516 16.72 27.54 -0.95
C PRO A 516 17.61 27.20 -2.15
N SER A 517 18.79 27.80 -2.18
CA SER A 517 19.87 27.42 -3.09
C SER A 517 20.45 26.06 -2.68
N LEU A 518 20.52 25.15 -3.65
CA LEU A 518 21.04 23.78 -3.44
C LEU A 518 22.49 23.62 -3.92
N LEU A 519 23.12 24.73 -4.31
CA LEU A 519 24.49 24.81 -4.77
C LEU A 519 25.26 25.83 -3.93
N LEU A 520 26.39 25.39 -3.38
CA LEU A 520 27.35 26.21 -2.65
C LEU A 520 28.69 26.20 -3.39
N ASP A 521 29.30 27.37 -3.54
CA ASP A 521 30.62 27.46 -4.16
C ASP A 521 31.71 26.76 -3.30
N ARG A 522 32.82 26.38 -3.93
CA ARG A 522 33.92 25.66 -3.29
C ARG A 522 34.58 26.49 -2.19
N GLU A 523 34.68 27.82 -2.33
CA GLU A 523 35.27 28.67 -1.29
C GLU A 523 34.38 28.74 -0.04
N GLU A 524 33.07 28.91 -0.21
CA GLU A 524 32.11 28.88 0.90
C GLU A 524 32.07 27.50 1.56
N MET A 525 32.13 26.42 0.77
CA MET A 525 32.23 25.06 1.31
C MET A 525 33.48 24.89 2.16
N ARG A 526 34.66 25.37 1.70
CA ARG A 526 35.89 25.34 2.50
C ARG A 526 35.71 26.09 3.80
N ARG A 527 35.05 27.26 3.78
CA ARG A 527 34.73 28.02 5.00
C ARG A 527 33.84 27.23 5.97
N VAL A 528 32.84 26.51 5.46
CA VAL A 528 31.97 25.63 6.30
C VAL A 528 32.74 24.49 6.94
N VAL A 529 33.76 23.94 6.27
CA VAL A 529 34.64 22.89 6.83
C VAL A 529 35.51 23.44 7.96
N LEU A 530 36.16 24.58 7.71
CA LEU A 530 37.12 25.16 8.66
C LEU A 530 36.43 25.80 9.88
N GLU A 531 35.31 26.48 9.65
CA GLU A 531 34.53 27.18 10.67
C GLU A 531 33.05 26.79 10.58
N PRO A 532 32.65 25.62 11.14
CA PRO A 532 31.26 25.18 11.10
C PRO A 532 30.39 26.08 11.98
N LYS A 533 29.69 27.04 11.37
CA LYS A 533 28.72 27.94 12.03
C LYS A 533 27.29 27.39 11.94
N GLY A 534 26.50 27.58 13.00
CA GLY A 534 25.11 27.17 13.06
C GLY A 534 24.93 25.65 12.87
N THR A 535 23.98 25.26 12.02
CA THR A 535 23.63 23.85 11.74
C THR A 535 24.31 23.28 10.48
N ALA A 536 25.00 24.11 9.69
CA ALA A 536 25.65 23.68 8.46
C ALA A 536 26.86 22.78 8.76
N ARG A 537 26.86 21.55 8.23
CA ARG A 537 27.95 20.57 8.41
C ARG A 537 28.32 19.94 7.07
N HIS A 538 29.60 20.01 6.71
CA HIS A 538 30.13 19.29 5.55
C HIS A 538 30.25 17.80 5.86
N SER A 539 30.02 16.98 4.84
CA SER A 539 30.37 15.56 4.83
C SER A 539 30.85 15.16 3.43
N LEU A 540 31.89 14.35 3.39
CA LEU A 540 32.31 13.65 2.17
C LEU A 540 31.47 12.38 2.03
N VAL A 541 30.67 12.31 0.98
CA VAL A 541 29.74 11.22 0.72
C VAL A 541 30.33 10.30 -0.35
N ALA A 542 30.61 9.05 0.03
CA ALA A 542 31.04 8.01 -0.88
C ALA A 542 29.92 6.97 -1.02
N HIS A 543 29.31 6.86 -2.19
CA HIS A 543 28.21 5.91 -2.43
C HIS A 543 28.37 5.16 -3.74
N LEU A 544 27.86 3.93 -3.79
CA LEU A 544 28.00 3.05 -4.96
C LEU A 544 26.66 2.43 -5.33
N PRO A 545 26.05 2.79 -6.46
CA PRO A 545 24.82 2.14 -6.92
C PRO A 545 25.11 0.71 -7.41
N LEU A 546 24.65 -0.28 -6.64
CA LEU A 546 24.73 -1.71 -6.97
C LEU A 546 23.41 -2.21 -7.57
N TRP A 547 23.45 -3.33 -8.29
CA TRP A 547 22.25 -3.99 -8.83
C TRP A 547 21.37 -3.02 -9.65
N GLY A 548 21.99 -2.25 -10.56
CA GLY A 548 21.29 -1.23 -11.35
C GLY A 548 20.75 -0.02 -10.55
N GLY A 549 21.27 0.20 -9.35
CA GLY A 549 20.85 1.24 -8.39
C GLY A 549 19.84 0.75 -7.34
N ASP A 550 19.44 -0.52 -7.40
CA ASP A 550 18.45 -1.10 -6.48
C ASP A 550 18.96 -1.11 -5.04
N VAL A 551 20.27 -1.25 -4.84
CA VAL A 551 20.90 -1.06 -3.53
C VAL A 551 22.00 -0.02 -3.64
N VAL A 552 22.00 0.97 -2.74
CA VAL A 552 23.02 2.01 -2.71
C VAL A 552 23.61 2.10 -1.31
N PRO A 553 24.69 1.36 -1.00
CA PRO A 553 25.52 1.65 0.17
C PRO A 553 26.16 3.03 0.04
N ALA A 554 26.18 3.77 1.14
CA ALA A 554 26.76 5.09 1.27
C ALA A 554 27.54 5.20 2.59
N VAL A 555 28.68 5.86 2.54
CA VAL A 555 29.51 6.20 3.69
C VAL A 555 29.65 7.71 3.73
N LEU A 556 29.20 8.32 4.83
CA LEU A 556 29.30 9.75 5.08
C LEU A 556 30.43 9.98 6.07
N LEU A 557 31.46 10.70 5.64
CA LEU A 557 32.64 11.03 6.43
C LEU A 557 32.59 12.50 6.84
N ARG A 558 32.70 12.75 8.14
CA ARG A 558 32.84 14.10 8.69
C ARG A 558 34.18 14.21 9.38
N VAL A 559 34.89 15.28 9.07
CA VAL A 559 36.21 15.57 9.62
C VAL A 559 36.15 16.95 10.26
N ALA A 560 36.63 17.05 11.49
CA ALA A 560 36.86 18.32 12.16
C ALA A 560 38.24 18.26 12.82
N VAL A 561 39.04 19.30 12.61
CA VAL A 561 40.38 19.42 13.21
C VAL A 561 40.34 20.57 14.19
N SER A 562 40.64 20.27 15.45
CA SER A 562 40.89 21.24 16.52
C SER A 562 42.40 21.28 16.80
N GLU A 563 42.88 22.30 17.52
CA GLU A 563 44.33 22.53 17.75
C GLU A 563 45.12 21.30 18.22
N ARG A 564 44.48 20.38 18.96
CA ARG A 564 45.15 19.20 19.53
C ARG A 564 44.43 17.89 19.23
N THR A 565 43.34 17.90 18.49
CA THR A 565 42.52 16.71 18.25
C THR A 565 41.93 16.69 16.84
N VAL A 566 42.02 15.54 16.18
CA VAL A 566 41.32 15.26 14.92
C VAL A 566 40.10 14.41 15.23
N HIS A 567 38.92 14.94 14.93
CA HIS A 567 37.65 14.24 15.05
C HIS A 567 37.23 13.72 13.68
N VAL A 568 37.04 12.41 13.59
CA VAL A 568 36.54 11.76 12.37
C VAL A 568 35.31 10.95 12.71
N GLU A 569 34.17 11.30 12.12
CA GLU A 569 32.95 10.51 12.20
C GLU A 569 32.68 9.82 10.86
N CYS A 570 32.38 8.53 10.91
CA CYS A 570 31.91 7.74 9.79
C CYS A 570 30.50 7.24 10.08
N ALA A 571 29.56 7.56 9.21
CA ALA A 571 28.20 7.05 9.26
C ALA A 571 27.92 6.21 8.01
N VAL A 572 27.47 4.97 8.21
CA VAL A 572 27.12 4.05 7.14
C VAL A 572 25.62 4.06 6.96
N HIS A 573 25.19 4.30 5.73
CA HIS A 573 23.80 4.35 5.30
C HIS A 573 23.61 3.42 4.11
N THR A 574 22.48 2.73 4.03
CA THR A 574 22.21 1.83 2.89
C THR A 574 20.77 1.98 2.42
N LEU A 575 20.61 2.50 1.20
CA LEU A 575 19.32 2.49 0.51
C LEU A 575 19.03 1.06 0.05
N ALA A 576 18.06 0.43 0.72
CA ALA A 576 17.58 -0.91 0.41
C ALA A 576 16.86 -0.97 -0.97
N PRO A 577 16.65 -2.19 -1.52
CA PRO A 577 15.91 -2.43 -2.75
C PRO A 577 14.61 -1.64 -2.84
N VAL A 578 14.21 -1.21 -4.03
CA VAL A 578 12.84 -0.71 -4.21
C VAL A 578 11.84 -1.85 -4.04
N ARG A 579 10.59 -1.52 -3.71
CA ARG A 579 9.53 -2.53 -3.51
C ARG A 579 9.49 -3.52 -4.68
N GLY A 580 9.42 -4.82 -4.38
CA GLY A 580 9.41 -5.88 -5.40
C GLY A 580 8.32 -5.72 -6.46
N GLY A 581 7.16 -5.14 -6.09
CA GLY A 581 6.08 -4.84 -7.03
C GLY A 581 6.44 -3.84 -8.14
N TYR A 582 7.45 -2.99 -7.94
CA TYR A 582 7.88 -1.98 -8.92
C TYR A 582 8.75 -2.60 -10.04
N HIS A 583 9.40 -3.72 -9.77
CA HIS A 583 10.14 -4.53 -10.75
C HIS A 583 9.23 -5.25 -11.77
N ARG A 584 7.90 -5.15 -11.60
CA ARG A 584 6.93 -5.78 -12.50
C ARG A 584 7.12 -5.39 -13.96
N VAL A 585 7.65 -4.20 -14.24
CA VAL A 585 7.94 -3.71 -15.59
C VAL A 585 8.83 -4.67 -16.39
N ASP A 586 9.72 -5.42 -15.73
CA ASP A 586 10.61 -6.40 -16.38
C ASP A 586 9.89 -7.70 -16.75
N SER A 587 8.76 -7.96 -16.12
CA SER A 587 7.90 -9.11 -16.43
C SER A 587 6.84 -8.81 -17.49
N VAL A 588 6.81 -7.57 -18.02
CA VAL A 588 5.83 -7.17 -19.04
C VAL A 588 6.30 -7.68 -20.41
N PRO A 589 5.47 -8.47 -21.13
CA PRO A 589 5.84 -8.99 -22.45
C PRO A 589 5.92 -7.87 -23.51
N ASP A 590 6.81 -8.07 -24.49
CA ASP A 590 7.10 -7.14 -25.60
C ASP A 590 5.86 -6.77 -26.40
N ARG A 591 5.06 -7.79 -26.73
CA ARG A 591 3.82 -7.66 -27.48
C ARG A 591 2.65 -8.10 -26.63
N MET A 592 1.52 -7.42 -26.80
CA MET A 592 0.28 -7.81 -26.16
C MET A 592 -0.20 -9.13 -26.77
N THR A 593 -0.02 -10.24 -26.04
CA THR A 593 -0.56 -11.53 -26.43
C THR A 593 -2.06 -11.61 -26.12
N GLY A 594 -2.81 -12.41 -26.88
CA GLY A 594 -4.24 -12.62 -26.61
C GLY A 594 -4.51 -13.15 -25.19
N GLN A 595 -3.63 -14.03 -24.70
CA GLN A 595 -3.65 -14.55 -23.33
C GLN A 595 -3.44 -13.45 -22.28
N ARG A 596 -2.41 -12.60 -22.44
CA ARG A 596 -2.17 -11.48 -21.52
C ARG A 596 -3.33 -10.49 -21.51
N ARG A 597 -3.92 -10.22 -22.68
CA ARG A 597 -5.13 -9.41 -22.78
C ARG A 597 -6.28 -10.05 -21.99
N ALA A 598 -6.49 -11.35 -22.15
CA ALA A 598 -7.52 -12.09 -21.40
C ALA A 598 -7.28 -12.04 -19.88
N GLU A 599 -6.04 -12.21 -19.41
CA GLU A 599 -5.64 -12.08 -18.00
C GLU A 599 -5.97 -10.69 -17.44
N LEU A 600 -5.69 -9.63 -18.20
CA LEU A 600 -6.00 -8.25 -17.81
C LEU A 600 -7.51 -7.99 -17.77
N LEU A 601 -8.28 -8.53 -18.73
CA LEU A 601 -9.75 -8.44 -18.72
C LEU A 601 -10.33 -9.16 -17.50
N LEU A 602 -9.86 -10.37 -17.20
CA LEU A 602 -10.30 -11.15 -16.05
C LEU A 602 -9.93 -10.45 -14.73
N SER A 603 -8.73 -9.86 -14.67
CA SER A 603 -8.28 -9.02 -13.57
C SER A 603 -9.13 -7.75 -13.40
N ALA A 604 -9.63 -7.18 -14.50
CA ALA A 604 -10.52 -6.02 -14.47
C ALA A 604 -11.82 -6.35 -13.76
N VAL A 605 -12.44 -7.49 -14.08
CA VAL A 605 -13.68 -7.96 -13.43
C VAL A 605 -13.50 -8.03 -11.91
N GLY A 606 -12.40 -8.62 -11.43
CA GLY A 606 -12.16 -8.75 -9.99
C GLY A 606 -11.71 -7.47 -9.27
N ARG A 607 -11.28 -6.44 -10.00
CA ARG A 607 -10.94 -5.12 -9.44
C ARG A 607 -12.12 -4.15 -9.52
N ALA A 608 -13.02 -4.32 -10.49
CA ALA A 608 -14.06 -3.36 -10.83
C ALA A 608 -14.97 -3.00 -9.64
N GLY A 609 -15.45 -3.98 -8.87
CA GLY A 609 -16.31 -3.71 -7.71
C GLY A 609 -15.63 -2.92 -6.59
N ARG A 610 -14.31 -3.02 -6.42
CA ARG A 610 -13.55 -2.20 -5.45
C ARG A 610 -13.27 -0.81 -5.99
N VAL A 611 -12.84 -0.72 -7.25
CA VAL A 611 -12.50 0.56 -7.89
C VAL A 611 -13.75 1.43 -8.06
N LEU A 612 -14.90 0.84 -8.44
CA LEU A 612 -16.18 1.55 -8.57
C LEU A 612 -16.59 2.23 -7.25
N ARG A 613 -16.51 1.50 -6.12
CA ARG A 613 -16.85 2.05 -4.79
C ARG A 613 -15.89 3.15 -4.34
N ALA A 614 -14.61 3.03 -4.68
CA ALA A 614 -13.61 4.02 -4.33
C ALA A 614 -13.62 5.25 -5.26
N ALA A 615 -14.23 5.14 -6.45
CA ALA A 615 -14.15 6.16 -7.49
C ALA A 615 -14.66 7.54 -7.07
N PRO A 616 -15.83 7.72 -6.41
CA PRO A 616 -16.30 9.05 -5.98
C PRO A 616 -15.33 9.74 -5.04
N TYR A 617 -14.81 9.01 -4.05
CA TYR A 617 -13.85 9.55 -3.11
C TYR A 617 -12.56 9.96 -3.82
N ALA A 618 -12.02 9.09 -4.69
CA ALA A 618 -10.84 9.38 -5.48
C ALA A 618 -11.03 10.57 -6.44
N SER A 619 -12.21 10.68 -7.07
CA SER A 619 -12.58 11.81 -7.92
C SER A 619 -12.62 13.12 -7.16
N VAL A 620 -13.27 13.14 -5.99
CA VAL A 620 -13.32 14.32 -5.11
C VAL A 620 -11.93 14.70 -4.62
N GLU A 621 -11.11 13.73 -4.21
CA GLU A 621 -9.72 13.97 -3.79
C GLU A 621 -8.89 14.59 -4.93
N ASN A 622 -9.02 14.06 -6.15
CA ASN A 622 -8.31 14.55 -7.34
C ASN A 622 -8.80 15.94 -7.79
N LEU A 623 -10.10 16.22 -7.74
CA LEU A 623 -10.66 17.54 -8.06
C LEU A 623 -10.18 18.60 -7.05
N ARG A 624 -10.12 18.24 -5.77
CA ARG A 624 -9.64 19.13 -4.71
C ARG A 624 -8.12 19.33 -4.74
N PHE A 625 -7.35 18.59 -5.52
CA PHE A 625 -5.89 18.72 -5.54
C PHE A 625 -5.44 20.14 -5.94
N GLY A 626 -5.98 20.70 -7.02
CA GLY A 626 -5.63 22.06 -7.47
C GLY A 626 -5.91 23.10 -6.38
N SER A 627 -7.12 23.08 -5.83
CA SER A 627 -7.51 24.00 -4.75
C SER A 627 -6.75 23.75 -3.43
N ARG A 628 -6.40 22.51 -3.11
CA ARG A 628 -5.60 22.16 -1.91
C ARG A 628 -4.17 22.65 -2.04
N ARG A 629 -3.56 22.49 -3.21
CA ARG A 629 -2.24 23.02 -3.51
C ARG A 629 -2.25 24.54 -3.38
N TRP A 630 -3.17 25.22 -4.08
CA TRP A 630 -3.30 26.68 -3.98
C TRP A 630 -3.45 27.15 -2.53
N ARG A 631 -4.35 26.51 -1.75
CA ARG A 631 -4.49 26.81 -0.31
C ARG A 631 -3.28 26.43 0.54
N ARG A 632 -2.45 25.48 0.12
CA ARG A 632 -1.21 25.12 0.81
C ARG A 632 -0.16 26.19 0.54
N GLU A 633 0.04 26.53 -0.72
CA GLU A 633 0.96 27.58 -1.18
C GLU A 633 0.64 28.93 -0.52
N MET A 634 -0.63 29.35 -0.50
CA MET A 634 -1.04 30.58 0.20
C MET A 634 -0.82 30.53 1.73
N ARG A 635 -0.90 29.35 2.36
CA ARG A 635 -0.61 29.18 3.78
C ARG A 635 0.89 29.18 4.06
N GLU A 636 1.69 28.61 3.16
CA GLU A 636 3.14 28.63 3.26
C GLU A 636 3.68 30.04 3.06
N LEU A 637 3.19 30.80 2.07
CA LEU A 637 3.52 32.22 1.91
C LEU A 637 3.20 33.04 3.16
N ARG A 638 2.02 32.82 3.76
CA ARG A 638 1.65 33.47 5.01
C ARG A 638 2.59 33.08 6.15
N ALA A 639 2.90 31.79 6.27
CA ALA A 639 3.82 31.29 7.29
C ALA A 639 5.22 31.89 7.11
N ILE A 640 5.75 31.98 5.89
CA ILE A 640 7.04 32.62 5.58
C ILE A 640 7.05 34.09 6.04
N SER A 641 5.92 34.80 5.90
CA SER A 641 5.83 36.20 6.35
C SER A 641 5.63 36.37 7.86
N GLU A 642 5.08 35.37 8.55
CA GLU A 642 4.73 35.44 9.98
C GLU A 642 5.78 34.77 10.89
N ASP A 643 6.47 33.76 10.39
CA ASP A 643 7.40 32.90 11.12
C ASP A 643 8.83 33.05 10.58
N PRO A 644 9.74 33.72 11.32
CA PRO A 644 11.12 33.87 10.90
C PRO A 644 11.89 32.55 10.87
N ASP A 645 11.46 31.52 11.61
CA ASP A 645 12.09 30.20 11.68
C ASP A 645 11.40 29.18 10.75
N PHE A 646 10.74 29.66 9.68
CA PHE A 646 10.05 28.80 8.72
C PHE A 646 10.98 27.73 8.16
N ASP A 647 10.54 26.46 8.26
CA ASP A 647 11.34 25.32 7.83
C ASP A 647 11.25 25.06 6.32
N TYR A 648 12.29 25.47 5.60
CA TYR A 648 12.49 25.22 4.16
C TYR A 648 13.04 23.83 3.84
N GLY A 649 13.23 22.97 4.85
CA GLY A 649 13.90 21.68 4.69
C GLY A 649 13.08 20.68 3.88
N ALA A 650 13.78 19.82 3.14
CA ALA A 650 13.15 18.72 2.45
C ALA A 650 12.54 17.75 3.47
N ARG A 651 11.28 17.34 3.22
CA ARG A 651 10.52 16.43 4.11
C ARG A 651 10.34 15.02 3.54
N LEU A 652 10.68 14.83 2.26
CA LEU A 652 10.45 13.59 1.53
C LEU A 652 11.64 13.27 0.63
N SER A 653 12.27 12.11 0.87
CA SER A 653 13.10 11.44 -0.13
C SER A 653 12.25 10.43 -0.92
N VAL A 654 12.19 10.61 -2.25
CA VAL A 654 11.46 9.68 -3.14
C VAL A 654 12.08 8.29 -3.08
N ARG A 655 13.41 8.23 -3.08
CA ARG A 655 14.16 6.97 -3.07
C ARG A 655 13.96 6.18 -1.78
N GLU A 656 13.95 6.86 -0.63
CA GLU A 656 13.65 6.24 0.67
C GLU A 656 12.20 5.79 0.76
N ARG A 657 11.25 6.62 0.29
CA ARG A 657 9.82 6.29 0.30
C ARG A 657 9.53 5.04 -0.52
N ALA A 658 10.34 4.75 -1.54
CA ALA A 658 10.24 3.59 -2.42
C ALA A 658 10.94 2.33 -1.89
N MET A 659 11.69 2.41 -0.79
CA MET A 659 12.39 1.26 -0.20
C MET A 659 11.43 0.13 0.18
N ASN A 660 11.89 -1.08 -0.07
CA ASN A 660 11.34 -2.32 0.44
C ASN A 660 11.82 -2.51 1.88
N PRO A 661 10.93 -2.86 2.84
CA PRO A 661 11.35 -3.20 4.20
C PRO A 661 12.34 -4.37 4.29
N THR A 662 12.41 -5.22 3.26
CA THR A 662 13.31 -6.37 3.19
C THR A 662 14.08 -6.40 1.88
N TYR A 663 15.30 -6.91 1.91
CA TYR A 663 16.07 -7.18 0.71
C TYR A 663 15.38 -8.24 -0.16
N LEU A 664 15.56 -8.15 -1.48
CA LEU A 664 14.96 -9.08 -2.44
C LEU A 664 15.82 -10.31 -2.66
N ASN A 665 17.13 -10.16 -2.48
CA ASN A 665 18.12 -11.23 -2.60
C ASN A 665 19.14 -11.15 -1.45
N TYR A 666 19.61 -12.29 -0.97
CA TYR A 666 20.62 -12.34 0.09
C TYR A 666 21.95 -11.68 -0.32
N PHE A 667 22.40 -11.85 -1.56
CA PHE A 667 23.64 -11.25 -2.05
C PHE A 667 23.61 -9.73 -2.08
N GLN A 668 22.42 -9.12 -2.17
CA GLN A 668 22.30 -7.66 -2.04
C GLN A 668 22.78 -7.16 -0.67
N VAL A 669 22.58 -7.95 0.40
CA VAL A 669 23.06 -7.61 1.75
C VAL A 669 24.57 -7.74 1.80
N LEU A 670 25.11 -8.86 1.30
CA LEU A 670 26.54 -9.12 1.32
C LEU A 670 27.32 -8.11 0.49
N ASP A 671 26.86 -7.77 -0.71
CA ASP A 671 27.56 -6.81 -1.58
C ASP A 671 27.57 -5.41 -0.96
N ALA A 672 26.46 -4.96 -0.36
CA ALA A 672 26.41 -3.68 0.35
C ALA A 672 27.37 -3.64 1.55
N GLN A 673 27.47 -4.74 2.32
CA GLN A 673 28.41 -4.85 3.43
C GLN A 673 29.88 -4.86 2.96
N ARG A 674 30.17 -5.56 1.85
CA ARG A 674 31.53 -5.60 1.29
C ARG A 674 31.99 -4.22 0.85
N VAL A 675 31.13 -3.45 0.19
CA VAL A 675 31.45 -2.09 -0.27
C VAL A 675 31.70 -1.16 0.91
N THR A 676 30.81 -1.14 1.91
CA THR A 676 30.98 -0.27 3.08
C THR A 676 32.21 -0.63 3.91
N ALA A 677 32.53 -1.93 4.04
CA ALA A 677 33.75 -2.40 4.67
C ALA A 677 35.02 -1.99 3.89
N ALA A 678 35.00 -2.12 2.56
CA ALA A 678 36.12 -1.71 1.71
C ALA A 678 36.38 -0.19 1.81
N VAL A 679 35.34 0.63 1.65
CA VAL A 679 35.45 2.10 1.79
C VAL A 679 35.97 2.46 3.18
N THR A 680 35.42 1.85 4.24
CA THR A 680 35.87 2.08 5.62
C THR A 680 37.35 1.76 5.81
N ARG A 681 37.82 0.62 5.28
CA ARG A 681 39.23 0.22 5.35
C ARG A 681 40.13 1.24 4.66
N HIS A 682 39.78 1.66 3.44
CA HIS A 682 40.56 2.66 2.71
C HIS A 682 40.56 4.01 3.40
N THR A 683 39.44 4.47 3.95
CA THR A 683 39.37 5.68 4.75
C THR A 683 40.33 5.64 5.94
N LEU A 684 40.32 4.55 6.72
CA LEU A 684 41.20 4.40 7.88
C LEU A 684 42.68 4.38 7.47
N THR A 685 43.01 3.71 6.36
CA THR A 685 44.38 3.69 5.81
C THR A 685 44.84 5.10 5.42
N VAL A 686 44.01 5.88 4.72
CA VAL A 686 44.36 7.25 4.30
C VAL A 686 44.54 8.17 5.50
N ILE A 687 43.68 8.06 6.52
CA ILE A 687 43.83 8.84 7.76
C ILE A 687 45.18 8.54 8.41
N ARG A 688 45.57 7.26 8.52
CA ARG A 688 46.87 6.87 9.06
C ARG A 688 48.03 7.45 8.25
N GLU A 689 48.02 7.23 6.93
CA GLU A 689 49.09 7.69 6.04
C GLU A 689 49.22 9.22 6.06
N PHE A 690 48.09 9.93 6.14
CA PHE A 690 48.08 11.37 6.29
C PHE A 690 48.70 11.81 7.62
N LEU A 691 48.28 11.22 8.74
CA LEU A 691 48.82 11.56 10.07
C LEU A 691 50.31 11.23 10.20
N ASP A 692 50.74 10.07 9.69
CA ASP A 692 52.15 9.66 9.66
C ASP A 692 53.00 10.65 8.83
N ALA A 693 52.49 11.08 7.67
CA ALA A 693 53.17 12.07 6.82
C ALA A 693 53.30 13.46 7.46
N HIS A 694 52.45 13.79 8.43
CA HIS A 694 52.49 15.04 9.19
C HIS A 694 53.22 14.92 10.54
N GLY A 695 53.88 13.78 10.81
CA GLY A 695 54.69 13.58 12.01
C GLY A 695 53.89 13.32 13.28
N VAL A 696 52.64 12.83 13.18
CA VAL A 696 51.78 12.49 14.33
C VAL A 696 51.97 11.03 14.75
N ASP A 697 51.98 10.74 16.06
CA ASP A 697 52.00 9.38 16.58
C ASP A 697 50.66 8.66 16.31
N THR A 698 50.70 7.60 15.50
CA THR A 698 49.52 6.81 15.12
C THR A 698 49.38 5.48 15.89
N ALA A 699 50.19 5.22 16.92
CA ALA A 699 50.12 3.95 17.68
C ALA A 699 48.72 3.71 18.30
N ASP A 700 48.11 4.74 18.87
CA ASP A 700 46.76 4.69 19.41
C ASP A 700 45.70 4.48 18.32
N PHE A 701 45.88 5.14 17.18
CA PHE A 701 45.00 5.00 16.03
C PHE A 701 45.03 3.57 15.48
N GLN A 702 46.20 2.93 15.37
CA GLN A 702 46.33 1.56 14.88
C GLN A 702 45.58 0.56 15.77
N ARG A 703 45.66 0.72 17.10
CA ARG A 703 44.89 -0.09 18.06
C ARG A 703 43.39 0.07 17.84
N GLN A 704 42.92 1.31 17.71
CA GLN A 704 41.50 1.61 17.47
C GLN A 704 41.01 1.11 16.09
N GLN A 705 41.82 1.26 15.04
CA GLN A 705 41.56 0.76 13.69
C GLN A 705 41.31 -0.76 13.71
N GLN A 706 42.14 -1.52 14.44
CA GLN A 706 41.98 -2.97 14.54
C GLN A 706 40.67 -3.34 15.26
N THR A 707 40.26 -2.58 16.29
CA THR A 707 38.96 -2.76 16.95
C THR A 707 37.79 -2.49 16.00
N ILE A 708 37.83 -1.40 15.22
CA ILE A 708 36.78 -1.06 14.23
C ILE A 708 36.65 -2.17 13.20
N LEU A 709 37.76 -2.61 12.62
CA LEU A 709 37.75 -3.61 11.54
C LEU A 709 37.27 -4.98 12.01
N ASN A 710 37.52 -5.35 13.28
CA ASN A 710 37.12 -6.64 13.83
C ASN A 710 35.67 -6.67 14.37
N HIS A 711 35.21 -5.58 14.99
CA HIS A 711 33.93 -5.55 15.70
C HIS A 711 32.88 -4.62 15.07
N GLY A 712 33.25 -3.81 14.09
CA GLY A 712 32.34 -2.91 13.36
C GLY A 712 31.79 -1.73 14.17
N VAL A 713 32.09 -1.63 15.47
CA VAL A 713 31.64 -0.57 16.38
C VAL A 713 32.74 -0.28 17.41
N LEU A 714 33.05 1.00 17.62
CA LEU A 714 33.81 1.50 18.77
C LEU A 714 32.84 2.21 19.71
N GLN A 715 32.67 1.69 20.93
CA GLN A 715 31.90 2.37 21.97
C GLN A 715 32.86 3.20 22.83
N GLN A 716 33.00 4.49 22.51
CA GLN A 716 33.71 5.47 23.35
C GLN A 716 32.67 6.45 23.90
N GLY A 717 32.38 6.37 25.20
CA GLY A 717 31.45 7.29 25.89
C GLY A 717 30.04 6.73 26.11
N GLY A 718 29.58 6.76 27.37
CA GLY A 718 28.39 6.07 27.88
C GLY A 718 27.01 6.61 27.50
N LEU A 719 26.80 7.16 26.30
CA LEU A 719 25.45 7.50 25.82
C LEU A 719 25.02 6.55 24.70
N SER A 720 24.43 5.43 25.13
CA SER A 720 23.71 4.52 24.25
C SER A 720 22.33 5.10 23.92
N VAL A 721 22.16 5.67 22.73
CA VAL A 721 20.83 6.04 22.19
C VAL A 721 20.26 4.90 21.32
N VAL A 722 20.90 3.72 21.31
CA VAL A 722 20.46 2.55 20.55
C VAL A 722 20.03 1.45 21.51
N GLY A 723 18.77 1.02 21.39
CA GLY A 723 18.20 -0.04 22.22
C GLY A 723 18.99 -1.36 22.17
N ASN A 724 18.97 -2.07 23.31
CA ASN A 724 19.47 -3.42 23.58
C ASN A 724 20.67 -3.89 22.75
N GLN A 725 21.88 -3.64 23.24
CA GLN A 725 23.09 -4.27 22.74
C GLN A 725 23.75 -5.12 23.84
N ALA A 726 24.29 -6.26 23.42
CA ALA A 726 25.10 -7.16 24.23
C ALA A 726 26.35 -7.48 23.39
N VAL A 727 27.55 -7.32 23.96
CA VAL A 727 28.83 -7.48 23.25
C VAL A 727 29.65 -8.57 23.94
N GLY A 728 30.08 -9.59 23.17
CA GLY A 728 30.81 -10.76 23.66
C GLY A 728 30.24 -12.06 23.05
N GLN A 729 31.03 -13.13 22.98
CA GLN A 729 30.61 -14.40 22.34
C GLN A 729 29.39 -15.07 23.01
N GLU A 730 28.99 -14.64 24.21
CA GLU A 730 27.86 -15.21 24.97
C GLU A 730 26.91 -14.15 25.57
N ALA A 731 26.99 -12.89 25.13
CA ALA A 731 26.21 -11.82 25.75
C ALA A 731 24.76 -11.81 25.23
N SER A 732 23.78 -11.78 26.13
CA SER A 732 22.35 -11.60 25.78
C SER A 732 21.73 -10.47 26.60
N ALA A 733 20.88 -9.66 25.97
CA ALA A 733 20.14 -8.58 26.62
C ALA A 733 18.63 -8.81 26.47
N THR A 734 17.94 -9.04 27.60
CA THR A 734 16.47 -9.19 27.66
C THR A 734 15.84 -8.04 28.43
N LEU A 735 14.78 -7.44 27.87
CA LEU A 735 14.07 -6.30 28.45
C LEU A 735 12.78 -6.80 29.12
N PHE A 736 12.63 -6.56 30.43
CA PHE A 736 11.34 -6.66 31.10
C PHE A 736 10.57 -5.35 30.85
N ALA A 737 9.61 -5.37 29.92
CA ALA A 737 8.70 -4.25 29.76
C ALA A 737 7.81 -4.17 31.02
N GLN A 738 8.04 -3.18 31.87
CA GLN A 738 7.06 -2.81 32.89
C GLN A 738 5.83 -2.23 32.17
N SER A 739 4.71 -2.95 32.22
CA SER A 739 3.41 -2.42 31.81
C SER A 739 3.06 -1.22 32.70
N PRO A 740 2.54 -0.10 32.14
CA PRO A 740 2.06 1.00 32.96
C PRO A 740 0.89 0.51 33.82
N ALA A 741 0.96 0.78 35.13
CA ALA A 741 -0.11 0.48 36.07
C ALA A 741 -1.39 1.24 35.66
N PRO A 742 -2.59 0.64 35.79
CA PRO A 742 -3.84 1.33 35.50
C PRO A 742 -4.03 2.51 36.48
N PRO A 743 -4.60 3.64 36.04
CA PRO A 743 -4.86 4.76 36.93
C PRO A 743 -5.88 4.36 38.00
N THR A 744 -5.51 4.60 39.26
CA THR A 744 -6.40 4.51 40.42
C THR A 744 -7.54 5.52 40.28
N PRO A 745 -8.81 5.13 40.51
CA PRO A 745 -9.90 6.08 40.54
C PRO A 745 -9.81 6.91 41.83
N THR A 746 -9.62 8.22 41.69
CA THR A 746 -9.84 9.18 42.77
C THR A 746 -11.33 9.50 42.88
N ALA A 747 -11.84 9.46 44.10
CA ALA A 747 -13.19 9.85 44.51
C ALA A 747 -13.48 11.33 44.29
#